data_AF-A0A8S1L1U8-F1
#
_entry.id   AF-A0A8S1L1U8-F1
#
_cell.length_a   1.000
_cell.length_b   1.000
_cell.length_c   1.000
_cell.angle_alpha   90.00
_cell.angle_beta   90.00
_cell.angle_gamma   90.00
#
_symmetry.space_group_name_H-M   'P 1'
#
loop_
_entity.id
_entity.type
_entity.pdbx_description
1 polymer ?
#
loop_
_entity_poly.entity_id
_entity_poly.type
_entity_poly.pdbx_seq_one_letter_code
_entity_poly.pdbx_strand_id
1 'polypeptide(L)'
;MQITDGQKKIMAITGVVILIFGILYLIDWLIVLHFGYLGHFIFFVGFYVFIKNTIRLFVFPGSYWLWRRNVENRYAKALARRANKRMEDLQNLIRKLLQLPDIKEVNVEDLVPIKKTLQSFLNTFSSLNYRKELNEQQKHLFGLCQQLEQNLKDILIESKPLYDLLDNPLEVINYCKQNFNVDSEQCSNLLIILENLIDQLQGIYETKNIIQNIERWIFNKTLGTVDQMRVELENTFKTKRFKVQGYDGKLIDCFYIYANEDDTENNDRTVIFCQPNAGYYEYMYYESEWIDYYLKRGINMFLWNYRGYCESQGLPNTKDIMKDAESICDYVTSHLKVNQLIFHGESLGGMVACHLGRVRQCNLLFADRTFSSISRIAQVGFSKYASFLFKLLTSWDYNSAKSYVECQSYKILALDQKDEVIPFLSSLKVDVTKEIFLKEFGGSYQNDENFKQSDQKEKFSQKILKYIPFIPKSDSTAFYDIWYSQLLNKQEMLTFFEANKRIQYIMKDLQTERSKKTLDDSYSTYLNESQEIEKQFSQNQNIAIDIDEVSQLAGPYTLSEKEKLNENLLKFVNKVYECFESFETASMTLNDVFTAFKESQQYEVFLDYLLSIFFWGSYLPLKNISKKKMNTVVCQKLAFARFTSNINKIETLIKNEKNNLDTNNGIRLIQDLELIIQRLKLMRENFKKTMRNQHQHPSNQSIQNEPKENEEKKSTSKINESLKIYLGSFIPLGCGHNGNLNSTEVEVLDFHMSQAGVVKY
;
A
#
# COMPACT_ATOMS: atom_id res chain seq x y z
N MET A 1 -39.44 13.64 -20.87
CA MET A 1 -38.41 13.59 -19.80
C MET A 1 -37.25 12.77 -20.31
N GLN A 2 -36.09 13.39 -20.60
CA GLN A 2 -34.89 12.63 -20.99
C GLN A 2 -34.29 11.99 -19.74
N ILE A 3 -34.18 10.66 -19.74
CA ILE A 3 -33.55 9.90 -18.67
C ILE A 3 -32.04 10.17 -18.70
N THR A 4 -31.51 10.75 -17.63
CA THR A 4 -30.08 11.05 -17.48
C THR A 4 -29.27 9.75 -17.41
N ASP A 5 -27.99 9.78 -17.79
CA ASP A 5 -27.12 8.59 -17.72
C ASP A 5 -26.94 8.05 -16.29
N GLY A 6 -27.07 8.92 -15.28
CA GLY A 6 -27.14 8.50 -13.88
C GLY A 6 -28.38 7.67 -13.58
N GLN A 7 -29.55 8.08 -14.08
CA GLN A 7 -30.79 7.31 -13.95
C GLN A 7 -30.74 5.98 -14.72
N LYS A 8 -30.10 5.93 -15.90
CA LYS A 8 -29.87 4.67 -16.63
C LYS A 8 -29.01 3.69 -15.83
N LYS A 9 -27.92 4.15 -15.20
CA LYS A 9 -27.08 3.32 -14.32
C LYS A 9 -27.88 2.81 -13.11
N ILE A 10 -28.66 3.67 -12.47
CA ILE A 10 -29.50 3.27 -11.33
C ILE A 10 -30.53 2.22 -11.78
N MET A 11 -31.22 2.43 -12.90
CA MET A 11 -32.18 1.47 -13.44
C MET A 11 -31.52 0.13 -13.80
N ALA A 12 -30.32 0.14 -14.39
CA ALA A 12 -29.58 -1.08 -14.70
C ALA A 12 -29.17 -1.85 -13.44
N ILE A 13 -28.65 -1.14 -12.42
CA ILE A 13 -28.30 -1.74 -11.12
C ILE A 13 -29.54 -2.33 -10.46
N THR A 14 -30.64 -1.59 -10.41
CA THR A 14 -31.92 -2.07 -9.85
C THR A 14 -32.43 -3.30 -10.60
N GLY A 15 -32.35 -3.32 -11.93
CA GLY A 15 -32.73 -4.47 -12.74
C GLY A 15 -31.90 -5.72 -12.42
N VAL A 16 -30.58 -5.57 -12.28
CA VAL A 16 -29.68 -6.66 -11.88
C VAL A 16 -30.00 -7.16 -10.46
N VAL A 17 -30.27 -6.24 -9.53
CA VAL A 17 -30.64 -6.60 -8.15
C VAL A 17 -31.96 -7.39 -8.11
N ILE A 18 -32.99 -6.94 -8.83
CA ILE A 18 -34.26 -7.65 -8.95
C ILE A 18 -34.05 -9.04 -9.55
N LEU A 19 -33.23 -9.16 -10.60
CA LEU A 19 -32.90 -10.45 -11.21
C LEU A 19 -32.22 -11.40 -10.22
N ILE A 20 -31.24 -10.92 -9.44
CA ILE A 20 -30.57 -11.72 -8.42
C ILE A 20 -31.56 -12.20 -7.35
N PHE A 21 -32.41 -11.30 -6.84
CA PHE A 21 -33.44 -11.70 -5.87
C PHE A 21 -34.45 -12.68 -6.45
N GLY A 22 -34.83 -12.52 -7.72
CA GLY A 22 -35.69 -13.47 -8.44
C GLY A 22 -35.05 -14.85 -8.57
N ILE A 23 -33.75 -14.92 -8.88
CA ILE A 23 -32.99 -16.18 -8.93
C ILE A 23 -32.90 -16.82 -7.53
N LEU A 24 -32.57 -16.04 -6.50
CA LEU A 24 -32.49 -16.55 -5.13
C LEU A 24 -33.84 -17.09 -4.64
N TYR A 25 -34.94 -16.38 -4.94
CA TYR A 25 -36.30 -16.85 -4.65
C TYR A 25 -36.64 -18.12 -5.41
N LEU A 26 -36.27 -18.22 -6.70
CA LEU A 26 -36.48 -19.43 -7.49
C LEU A 26 -35.71 -20.62 -6.89
N ILE A 27 -34.47 -20.43 -6.47
CA ILE A 27 -33.65 -21.47 -5.83
C ILE A 27 -34.30 -21.91 -4.50
N ASP A 28 -34.70 -20.97 -3.64
CA ASP A 28 -35.40 -21.27 -2.39
C ASP A 28 -36.70 -22.04 -2.65
N TRP A 29 -37.53 -21.57 -3.59
CA TRP A 29 -38.77 -22.22 -3.99
C TRP A 29 -38.54 -23.65 -4.49
N LEU A 30 -37.53 -23.87 -5.34
CA LEU A 30 -37.18 -25.22 -5.82
C LEU A 30 -36.74 -26.15 -4.68
N ILE A 31 -35.98 -25.66 -3.71
CA ILE A 31 -35.58 -26.44 -2.53
C ILE A 31 -36.81 -26.76 -1.66
N VAL A 32 -37.71 -25.79 -1.46
CA VAL A 32 -38.96 -25.97 -0.71
C VAL A 32 -39.90 -26.96 -1.39
N LEU A 33 -39.97 -26.99 -2.72
CA LEU A 33 -40.74 -28.00 -3.44
C LEU A 33 -40.28 -29.43 -3.14
N HIS A 34 -38.99 -29.64 -2.88
CA HIS A 34 -38.43 -30.96 -2.61
C HIS A 34 -38.45 -31.32 -1.10
N PHE A 35 -38.21 -30.35 -0.22
CA PHE A 35 -38.03 -30.58 1.22
C PHE A 35 -39.14 -29.98 2.11
N GLY A 36 -40.20 -29.42 1.53
CA GLY A 36 -41.25 -28.71 2.25
C GLY A 36 -40.71 -27.47 2.98
N TYR A 37 -41.33 -27.08 4.10
CA TYR A 37 -40.90 -25.92 4.89
C TYR A 37 -39.46 -26.02 5.43
N LEU A 38 -38.92 -27.23 5.59
CA LEU A 38 -37.50 -27.43 5.94
C LEU A 38 -36.56 -26.91 4.84
N GLY A 39 -37.06 -26.84 3.60
CA GLY A 39 -36.33 -26.30 2.45
C GLY A 39 -35.85 -24.85 2.65
N HIS A 40 -36.65 -23.99 3.29
CA HIS A 40 -36.22 -22.63 3.62
C HIS A 40 -35.01 -22.62 4.54
N PHE A 41 -35.00 -23.47 5.57
CA PHE A 41 -33.86 -23.59 6.49
C PHE A 41 -32.61 -24.06 5.74
N ILE A 42 -32.74 -25.07 4.88
CA ILE A 42 -31.64 -25.58 4.03
C ILE A 42 -31.11 -24.47 3.13
N PHE A 43 -32.00 -23.71 2.47
CA PHE A 43 -31.64 -22.59 1.62
C PHE A 43 -30.87 -21.52 2.41
N PHE A 44 -31.35 -21.07 3.57
CA PHE A 44 -30.67 -20.04 4.36
C PHE A 44 -29.30 -20.50 4.89
N VAL A 45 -29.16 -21.76 5.31
CA VAL A 45 -27.86 -22.32 5.71
C VAL A 45 -26.91 -22.38 4.51
N GLY A 46 -27.39 -22.87 3.36
CA GLY A 46 -26.62 -22.90 2.11
C GLY A 46 -26.19 -21.51 1.66
N PHE A 47 -27.10 -20.53 1.73
CA PHE A 47 -26.85 -19.14 1.39
C PHE A 47 -25.86 -18.47 2.35
N TYR A 48 -25.95 -18.74 3.66
CA TYR A 48 -24.96 -18.30 4.64
C TYR A 48 -23.56 -18.86 4.33
N VAL A 49 -23.46 -20.17 4.04
CA VAL A 49 -22.19 -20.81 3.67
C VAL A 49 -21.65 -20.23 2.36
N PHE A 50 -22.51 -20.00 1.37
CA PHE A 50 -22.16 -19.37 0.11
C PHE A 50 -21.59 -17.96 0.32
N ILE A 51 -22.29 -17.08 1.05
CA ILE A 51 -21.79 -15.72 1.32
C ILE A 51 -20.47 -15.78 2.10
N LYS A 52 -20.38 -16.62 3.13
CA LYS A 52 -19.15 -16.76 3.91
C LYS A 52 -17.96 -17.22 3.06
N ASN A 53 -18.18 -18.15 2.13
CA ASN A 53 -17.16 -18.58 1.17
C ASN A 53 -16.82 -17.46 0.17
N THR A 54 -17.79 -16.67 -0.27
CA THR A 54 -17.55 -15.49 -1.12
C THR A 54 -16.72 -14.44 -0.40
N ILE A 55 -17.02 -14.13 0.86
CA ILE A 55 -16.19 -13.23 1.68
C ILE A 55 -14.78 -13.81 1.84
N ARG A 56 -14.64 -15.12 2.05
CA ARG A 56 -13.31 -15.75 2.13
C ARG A 56 -12.52 -15.58 0.84
N LEU A 57 -13.16 -15.72 -0.33
CA LEU A 57 -12.50 -15.51 -1.62
C LEU A 57 -11.95 -14.07 -1.76
N PHE A 58 -12.67 -13.07 -1.28
CA PHE A 58 -12.20 -11.68 -1.32
C PHE A 58 -11.10 -11.38 -0.29
N VAL A 59 -11.22 -11.93 0.92
CA VAL A 59 -10.26 -11.67 2.00
C VAL A 59 -9.00 -12.51 1.84
N PHE A 60 -9.11 -13.76 1.39
CA PHE A 60 -8.04 -14.75 1.27
C PHE A 60 -8.04 -15.41 -0.12
N PRO A 61 -7.91 -14.65 -1.21
CA PRO A 61 -7.98 -15.21 -2.56
C PRO A 61 -6.92 -16.28 -2.81
N GLY A 62 -5.73 -16.14 -2.20
CA GLY A 62 -4.63 -17.10 -2.36
C GLY A 62 -4.93 -18.53 -1.88
N SER A 63 -5.97 -18.74 -1.05
CA SER A 63 -6.39 -20.10 -0.68
C SER A 63 -7.23 -20.81 -1.73
N TYR A 64 -7.57 -20.14 -2.83
CA TYR A 64 -8.42 -20.69 -3.88
C TYR A 64 -7.59 -21.13 -5.09
N TRP A 65 -7.91 -22.32 -5.60
CA TRP A 65 -7.25 -22.88 -6.78
C TRP A 65 -7.32 -21.95 -8.00
N LEU A 66 -8.46 -21.29 -8.23
CA LEU A 66 -8.65 -20.36 -9.36
C LEU A 66 -7.68 -19.17 -9.30
N TRP A 67 -7.45 -18.63 -8.09
CA TRP A 67 -6.50 -17.54 -7.91
C TRP A 67 -5.07 -17.99 -8.19
N ARG A 68 -4.67 -19.12 -7.59
CA ARG A 68 -3.36 -19.73 -7.82
C ARG A 68 -3.12 -19.97 -9.31
N ARG A 69 -4.09 -20.56 -10.00
CA ARG A 69 -4.01 -20.83 -11.45
C ARG A 69 -3.88 -19.55 -12.28
N ASN A 70 -4.55 -18.47 -11.87
CA ASN A 70 -4.41 -17.18 -12.53
C ASN A 70 -3.00 -16.59 -12.36
N VAL A 71 -2.42 -16.67 -11.16
CA VAL A 71 -1.04 -16.22 -10.89
C VAL A 71 -0.04 -17.03 -11.72
N GLU A 72 -0.12 -18.37 -11.67
CA GLU A 72 0.73 -19.26 -12.47
C GLU A 72 0.65 -18.92 -13.97
N ASN A 73 -0.56 -18.73 -14.52
CA ASN A 73 -0.74 -18.40 -15.94
C ASN A 73 -0.16 -17.03 -16.30
N ARG A 74 -0.26 -16.02 -15.43
CA ARG A 74 0.35 -14.70 -15.67
C ARG A 74 1.88 -14.82 -15.70
N TYR A 75 2.45 -15.54 -14.74
CA TYR A 75 3.88 -15.78 -14.66
C TYR A 75 4.38 -16.59 -15.88
N ALA A 76 3.67 -17.67 -16.24
CA ALA A 76 3.97 -18.49 -17.41
C ALA A 76 4.05 -17.65 -18.70
N LYS A 77 3.10 -16.73 -18.92
CA LYS A 77 3.10 -15.84 -20.09
C LYS A 77 4.28 -14.87 -20.07
N ALA A 78 4.60 -14.28 -18.92
CA ALA A 78 5.73 -13.36 -18.80
C ALA A 78 7.07 -14.08 -19.05
N LEU A 79 7.24 -15.27 -18.48
CA LEU A 79 8.42 -16.11 -18.66
C LEU A 79 8.55 -16.59 -20.10
N ALA A 80 7.46 -17.10 -20.70
CA ALA A 80 7.43 -17.58 -22.07
C ALA A 80 7.76 -16.48 -23.09
N ARG A 81 7.23 -15.26 -22.93
CA ARG A 81 7.57 -14.14 -23.83
C ARG A 81 9.05 -13.77 -23.77
N ARG A 82 9.62 -13.69 -22.56
CA ARG A 82 11.04 -13.39 -22.37
C ARG A 82 11.90 -14.48 -23.02
N ALA A 83 11.60 -15.75 -22.75
CA ALA A 83 12.33 -16.87 -23.32
C ALA A 83 12.19 -16.92 -24.85
N ASN A 84 10.97 -16.75 -25.38
CA ASN A 84 10.72 -16.78 -26.83
C ASN A 84 11.54 -15.73 -27.56
N LYS A 85 11.60 -14.50 -27.03
CA LYS A 85 12.44 -13.44 -27.60
C LYS A 85 13.91 -13.88 -27.70
N ARG A 86 14.44 -14.56 -26.66
CA ARG A 86 15.83 -15.07 -26.69
C ARG A 86 16.03 -16.20 -27.71
N MET A 87 15.03 -17.06 -27.90
CA MET A 87 15.08 -18.11 -28.93
C MET A 87 15.02 -17.52 -30.34
N GLU A 88 14.20 -16.48 -30.56
CA GLU A 88 14.17 -15.73 -31.83
C GLU A 88 15.49 -15.01 -32.12
N ASP A 89 16.11 -14.39 -31.10
CA ASP A 89 17.42 -13.73 -31.24
C ASP A 89 18.51 -14.75 -31.61
N LEU A 90 18.50 -15.94 -30.98
CA LEU A 90 19.38 -17.04 -31.35
C LEU A 90 19.11 -17.54 -32.77
N GLN A 91 17.84 -17.70 -33.16
CA GLN A 91 17.46 -18.12 -34.51
C GLN A 91 18.00 -17.16 -35.58
N ASN A 92 17.88 -15.84 -35.35
CA ASN A 92 18.42 -14.83 -36.26
C ASN A 92 19.95 -14.90 -36.37
N LEU A 93 20.65 -15.18 -35.26
CA LEU A 93 22.09 -15.41 -35.27
C LEU A 93 22.46 -16.63 -36.14
N ILE A 94 21.78 -17.77 -35.97
CA ILE A 94 22.06 -18.98 -36.76
C ILE A 94 21.79 -18.75 -38.25
N ARG A 95 20.68 -18.07 -38.59
CA ARG A 95 20.40 -17.69 -39.99
C ARG A 95 21.51 -16.81 -40.57
N LYS A 96 22.08 -15.90 -39.76
CA LYS A 96 23.17 -15.02 -40.18
C LYS A 96 24.47 -15.78 -40.43
N LEU A 97 24.78 -16.77 -39.60
CA LEU A 97 25.91 -17.68 -39.82
C LEU A 97 25.75 -18.49 -41.11
N LEU A 98 24.52 -18.87 -41.46
CA LEU A 98 24.19 -19.56 -42.71
C LEU A 98 24.09 -18.63 -43.94
N GLN A 99 24.27 -17.32 -43.79
CA GLN A 99 24.19 -16.33 -44.87
C GLN A 99 22.85 -16.35 -45.64
N LEU A 100 21.74 -16.64 -44.95
CA LEU A 100 20.40 -16.64 -45.56
C LEU A 100 19.93 -15.21 -45.93
N PRO A 101 19.02 -15.04 -46.90
CA PRO A 101 18.45 -13.73 -47.24
C PRO A 101 17.47 -13.20 -46.16
N ASP A 102 17.23 -11.89 -46.16
CA ASP A 102 16.22 -11.18 -45.32
C ASP A 102 16.35 -11.35 -43.79
N ILE A 103 17.58 -11.25 -43.27
CA ILE A 103 17.86 -11.43 -41.84
C ILE A 103 17.81 -10.09 -41.10
N LYS A 104 17.09 -10.06 -39.97
CA LYS A 104 17.10 -8.92 -39.05
C LYS A 104 18.51 -8.64 -38.51
N GLU A 105 18.79 -7.39 -38.18
CA GLU A 105 20.05 -7.03 -37.54
C GLU A 105 20.20 -7.74 -36.18
N VAL A 106 21.39 -8.30 -35.93
CA VAL A 106 21.72 -9.04 -34.70
C VAL A 106 22.63 -8.16 -33.86
N ASN A 107 22.17 -7.77 -32.67
CA ASN A 107 22.92 -6.95 -31.73
C ASN A 107 23.57 -7.82 -30.63
N VAL A 108 24.71 -7.38 -30.12
CA VAL A 108 25.43 -8.07 -29.03
C VAL A 108 24.55 -8.21 -27.80
N GLU A 109 23.86 -7.12 -27.43
CA GLU A 109 23.06 -7.03 -26.20
C GLU A 109 21.92 -8.05 -26.16
N ASP A 110 21.36 -8.39 -27.32
CA ASP A 110 20.27 -9.36 -27.44
C ASP A 110 20.75 -10.81 -27.21
N LEU A 111 22.03 -11.08 -27.46
CA LEU A 111 22.62 -12.42 -27.37
C LEU A 111 23.10 -12.78 -25.96
N VAL A 112 23.57 -11.80 -25.19
CA VAL A 112 24.10 -11.98 -23.81
C VAL A 112 23.20 -12.86 -22.92
N PRO A 113 21.87 -12.67 -22.86
CA PRO A 113 21.02 -13.43 -21.93
C PRO A 113 20.63 -14.83 -22.40
N ILE A 114 20.96 -15.24 -23.64
CA ILE A 114 20.50 -16.52 -24.23
C ILE A 114 20.98 -17.70 -23.40
N LYS A 115 22.30 -17.82 -23.19
CA LYS A 115 22.91 -18.93 -22.45
C LYS A 115 22.37 -19.02 -21.03
N LYS A 116 22.28 -17.88 -20.33
CA LYS A 116 21.73 -17.79 -18.97
C LYS A 116 20.26 -18.25 -18.91
N THR A 117 19.46 -17.90 -19.91
CA THR A 117 18.05 -18.33 -20.00
C THR A 117 17.95 -19.85 -20.18
N LEU A 118 18.75 -20.41 -21.09
CA LEU A 118 18.80 -21.85 -21.33
C LEU A 118 19.25 -22.63 -20.08
N GLN A 119 20.32 -22.18 -19.43
CA GLN A 119 20.82 -22.78 -18.20
C GLN A 119 19.79 -22.72 -17.06
N SER A 120 19.07 -21.60 -16.93
CA SER A 120 18.01 -21.46 -15.95
C SER A 120 16.90 -22.50 -16.14
N PHE A 121 16.44 -22.74 -17.38
CA PHE A 121 15.47 -23.79 -17.67
C PHE A 121 16.01 -25.20 -17.42
N LEU A 122 17.23 -25.50 -17.87
CA LEU A 122 17.86 -26.80 -17.66
C LEU A 122 18.01 -27.13 -16.18
N ASN A 123 18.54 -26.19 -15.38
CA ASN A 123 18.73 -26.37 -13.94
C ASN A 123 17.38 -26.57 -13.23
N THR A 124 16.39 -25.75 -13.58
CA THR A 124 15.05 -25.82 -12.97
C THR A 124 14.35 -27.13 -13.29
N PHE A 125 14.31 -27.54 -14.56
CA PHE A 125 13.67 -28.80 -14.95
C PHE A 125 14.44 -30.03 -14.47
N SER A 126 15.77 -29.96 -14.41
CA SER A 126 16.58 -31.03 -13.80
C SER A 126 16.24 -31.21 -12.32
N SER A 127 16.16 -30.11 -11.56
CA SER A 127 15.75 -30.14 -10.14
C SER A 127 14.33 -30.68 -9.95
N LEU A 128 13.37 -30.26 -10.79
CA LEU A 128 12.00 -30.81 -10.77
C LEU A 128 11.97 -32.30 -11.13
N ASN A 129 12.78 -32.75 -12.09
CA ASN A 129 12.88 -34.15 -12.48
C ASN A 129 13.44 -35.01 -11.35
N TYR A 130 14.50 -34.53 -10.68
CA TYR A 130 15.09 -35.20 -9.53
C TYR A 130 14.07 -35.42 -8.40
N ARG A 131 13.15 -34.48 -8.20
CA ARG A 131 12.08 -34.54 -7.20
C ARG A 131 10.85 -35.33 -7.64
N LYS A 132 10.79 -35.77 -8.89
CA LYS A 132 9.60 -36.39 -9.51
C LYS A 132 8.39 -35.44 -9.56
N GLU A 133 8.65 -34.14 -9.64
CA GLU A 133 7.64 -33.07 -9.75
C GLU A 133 7.48 -32.58 -11.20
N LEU A 134 8.34 -33.03 -12.12
CA LEU A 134 8.30 -32.65 -13.53
C LEU A 134 7.09 -33.25 -14.26
N ASN A 135 6.20 -32.39 -14.75
CA ASN A 135 5.00 -32.82 -15.49
C ASN A 135 5.29 -33.12 -16.98
N GLU A 136 4.38 -33.79 -17.68
CA GLU A 136 4.58 -34.20 -19.09
C GLU A 136 4.85 -33.04 -20.05
N GLN A 137 4.20 -31.89 -19.87
CA GLN A 137 4.44 -30.71 -20.72
C GLN A 137 5.83 -30.13 -20.46
N GLN A 138 6.28 -30.12 -19.20
CA GLN A 138 7.63 -29.71 -18.83
C GLN A 138 8.70 -30.70 -19.32
N LYS A 139 8.42 -32.01 -19.32
CA LYS A 139 9.35 -33.03 -19.86
C LYS A 139 9.66 -32.79 -21.33
N HIS A 140 8.64 -32.48 -22.13
CA HIS A 140 8.82 -32.15 -23.54
C HIS A 140 9.69 -30.91 -23.73
N LEU A 141 9.37 -29.81 -23.04
CA LEU A 141 10.17 -28.58 -23.10
C LEU A 141 11.61 -28.79 -22.61
N PHE A 142 11.80 -29.58 -21.55
CA PHE A 142 13.12 -29.92 -21.03
C PHE A 142 13.96 -30.69 -22.05
N GLY A 143 13.37 -31.67 -22.74
CA GLY A 143 14.05 -32.41 -23.81
C GLY A 143 14.52 -31.51 -24.95
N LEU A 144 13.67 -30.54 -25.37
CA LEU A 144 14.06 -29.55 -26.37
C LEU A 144 15.21 -28.65 -25.89
N CYS A 145 15.19 -28.21 -24.62
CA CYS A 145 16.29 -27.44 -24.04
C CYS A 145 17.61 -28.24 -24.00
N GLN A 146 17.55 -29.54 -23.68
CA GLN A 146 18.74 -30.40 -23.67
C GLN A 146 19.32 -30.60 -25.08
N GLN A 147 18.46 -30.82 -26.07
CA GLN A 147 18.88 -30.90 -27.47
C GLN A 147 19.49 -29.59 -27.96
N LEU A 148 18.88 -28.45 -27.60
CA LEU A 148 19.40 -27.13 -27.91
C LEU A 148 20.80 -26.93 -27.32
N GLU A 149 20.99 -27.25 -26.04
CA GLU A 149 22.30 -27.12 -25.39
C GLU A 149 23.36 -27.98 -26.07
N GLN A 150 23.04 -29.25 -26.37
CA GLN A 150 23.98 -30.15 -27.01
C GLN A 150 24.39 -29.66 -28.41
N ASN A 151 23.42 -29.25 -29.24
CA ASN A 151 23.71 -28.73 -30.58
C ASN A 151 24.55 -27.45 -30.54
N LEU A 152 24.32 -26.56 -29.58
CA LEU A 152 25.15 -25.37 -29.39
C LEU A 152 26.59 -25.73 -29.00
N LYS A 153 26.81 -26.84 -28.29
CA LYS A 153 28.16 -27.33 -27.95
C LYS A 153 28.85 -28.00 -29.14
N ASP A 154 28.08 -28.64 -30.02
CA ASP A 154 28.59 -29.37 -31.19
C ASP A 154 29.00 -28.44 -32.35
N ILE A 155 28.34 -27.29 -32.50
CA ILE A 155 28.68 -26.29 -33.54
C ILE A 155 29.96 -25.56 -33.15
N LEU A 156 31.01 -25.75 -33.94
CA LEU A 156 32.32 -25.10 -33.73
C LEU A 156 32.51 -23.92 -34.69
N ILE A 157 32.93 -22.77 -34.14
CA ILE A 157 33.41 -21.60 -34.89
C ILE A 157 34.89 -21.40 -34.55
N GLU A 158 35.77 -21.54 -35.54
CA GLU A 158 37.24 -21.48 -35.36
C GLU A 158 37.77 -22.37 -34.21
N SER A 159 37.12 -23.52 -33.96
CA SER A 159 37.41 -24.49 -32.89
C SER A 159 36.84 -24.18 -31.50
N LYS A 160 36.04 -23.12 -31.34
CA LYS A 160 35.27 -22.87 -30.11
C LYS A 160 33.80 -23.27 -30.27
N PRO A 161 33.19 -23.95 -29.29
CA PRO A 161 31.75 -24.19 -29.27
C PRO A 161 30.96 -22.89 -29.31
N LEU A 162 29.89 -22.84 -30.10
CA LEU A 162 28.97 -21.70 -30.13
C LEU A 162 28.39 -21.42 -28.74
N TYR A 163 28.14 -22.47 -27.96
CA TYR A 163 27.70 -22.38 -26.56
C TYR A 163 28.62 -21.55 -25.67
N ASP A 164 29.94 -21.64 -25.87
CA ASP A 164 30.93 -20.88 -25.10
C ASP A 164 31.07 -19.47 -25.63
N LEU A 165 30.93 -19.29 -26.94
CA LEU A 165 30.95 -17.95 -27.56
C LEU A 165 29.75 -17.08 -27.16
N LEU A 166 28.65 -17.66 -26.66
CA LEU A 166 27.53 -16.91 -26.09
C LEU A 166 27.89 -16.18 -24.78
N ASP A 167 29.00 -16.53 -24.11
CA ASP A 167 29.51 -15.75 -22.96
C ASP A 167 30.14 -14.41 -23.41
N ASN A 168 30.65 -14.34 -24.64
CA ASN A 168 31.21 -13.13 -25.25
C ASN A 168 30.69 -12.93 -26.68
N PRO A 169 29.44 -12.45 -26.87
CA PRO A 169 28.80 -12.42 -28.19
C PRO A 169 29.45 -11.47 -29.20
N LEU A 170 30.35 -10.57 -28.76
CA LEU A 170 31.16 -9.73 -29.65
C LEU A 170 32.04 -10.55 -30.59
N GLU A 171 32.61 -11.66 -30.10
CA GLU A 171 33.43 -12.56 -30.92
C GLU A 171 32.58 -13.15 -32.05
N VAL A 172 31.36 -13.63 -31.74
CA VAL A 172 30.43 -14.20 -32.72
C VAL A 172 30.07 -13.20 -33.82
N ILE A 173 29.76 -11.95 -33.47
CA ILE A 173 29.39 -10.94 -34.46
C ILE A 173 30.57 -10.56 -35.37
N ASN A 174 31.78 -10.48 -34.81
CA ASN A 174 32.98 -10.26 -35.60
C ASN A 174 33.20 -11.41 -36.58
N TYR A 175 32.95 -12.65 -36.15
CA TYR A 175 33.00 -13.80 -37.03
C TYR A 175 31.99 -13.69 -38.17
N CYS A 176 30.73 -13.34 -37.89
CA CYS A 176 29.72 -13.13 -38.94
C CYS A 176 30.12 -12.10 -40.02
N LYS A 177 31.07 -11.19 -39.76
CA LYS A 177 31.54 -10.20 -40.73
C LYS A 177 32.63 -10.71 -41.68
N GLN A 178 33.34 -11.78 -41.33
CA GLN A 178 34.51 -12.25 -42.09
C GLN A 178 34.21 -13.47 -42.99
N ASN A 179 32.93 -13.81 -43.21
CA ASN A 179 32.45 -14.92 -44.08
C ASN A 179 33.07 -16.29 -43.74
N PHE A 180 32.77 -16.82 -42.55
CA PHE A 180 33.19 -18.17 -42.15
C PHE A 180 32.29 -19.27 -42.69
N ASN A 181 32.88 -20.45 -42.86
CA ASN A 181 32.17 -21.67 -43.20
C ASN A 181 31.79 -22.40 -41.91
N VAL A 182 30.49 -22.50 -41.63
CA VAL A 182 29.92 -23.25 -40.49
C VAL A 182 29.24 -24.50 -41.06
N ASP A 183 29.23 -25.60 -40.30
CA ASP A 183 28.52 -26.82 -40.69
C ASP A 183 27.02 -26.53 -40.92
N SER A 184 26.61 -26.61 -42.18
CA SER A 184 25.25 -26.26 -42.60
C SER A 184 24.21 -27.27 -42.14
N GLU A 185 24.58 -28.54 -41.94
CA GLU A 185 23.69 -29.59 -41.46
C GLU A 185 23.39 -29.40 -39.97
N GLN A 186 24.43 -29.16 -39.17
CA GLN A 186 24.28 -28.88 -37.74
C GLN A 186 23.47 -27.61 -37.48
N CYS A 187 23.75 -26.53 -38.22
CA CYS A 187 22.97 -25.29 -38.12
C CYS A 187 21.51 -25.47 -38.55
N SER A 188 21.23 -26.29 -39.57
CA SER A 188 19.85 -26.59 -40.00
C SER A 188 19.09 -27.40 -38.93
N ASN A 189 19.73 -28.40 -38.32
CA ASN A 189 19.16 -29.16 -37.21
C ASN A 189 18.83 -28.26 -36.00
N LEU A 190 19.75 -27.33 -35.68
CA LEU A 190 19.55 -26.35 -34.63
C LEU A 190 18.35 -25.43 -34.92
N LEU A 191 18.16 -24.99 -36.17
CA LEU A 191 17.00 -24.19 -36.58
C LEU A 191 15.68 -24.94 -36.35
N ILE A 192 15.61 -26.24 -36.65
CA ILE A 192 14.41 -27.07 -36.41
C ILE A 192 14.09 -27.14 -34.90
N ILE A 193 15.11 -27.33 -34.06
CA ILE A 193 14.93 -27.35 -32.59
C ILE A 193 14.42 -25.99 -32.10
N LEU A 194 14.99 -24.90 -32.61
CA LEU A 194 14.56 -23.54 -32.27
C LEU A 194 13.13 -23.26 -32.71
N GLU A 195 12.72 -23.69 -33.90
CA GLU A 195 11.34 -23.55 -34.38
C GLU A 195 10.35 -24.28 -33.45
N ASN A 196 10.66 -25.51 -33.04
CA ASN A 196 9.83 -26.26 -32.09
C ASN A 196 9.76 -25.58 -30.71
N LEU A 197 10.87 -25.03 -30.22
CA LEU A 197 10.91 -24.28 -28.95
C LEU A 197 10.08 -23.00 -29.03
N ILE A 198 10.23 -22.24 -30.11
CA ILE A 198 9.49 -21.00 -30.36
C ILE A 198 7.99 -21.29 -30.40
N ASP A 199 7.55 -22.31 -31.16
CA ASP A 199 6.14 -22.72 -31.26
C ASP A 199 5.56 -23.10 -29.88
N GLN A 200 6.30 -23.90 -29.11
CA GLN A 200 5.91 -24.28 -27.74
C GLN A 200 5.74 -23.06 -26.82
N LEU A 201 6.67 -22.11 -26.86
CA LEU A 201 6.65 -20.91 -26.02
C LEU A 201 5.54 -19.93 -26.45
N GLN A 202 5.38 -19.71 -27.76
CA GLN A 202 4.33 -18.89 -28.35
C GLN A 202 2.93 -19.42 -27.97
N GLY A 203 2.73 -20.74 -28.02
CA GLY A 203 1.47 -21.39 -27.62
C GLY A 203 0.98 -21.02 -26.21
N ILE A 204 1.87 -20.63 -25.29
CA ILE A 204 1.55 -20.22 -23.92
C ILE A 204 0.87 -18.85 -23.86
N TYR A 205 1.24 -17.89 -24.72
CA TYR A 205 0.79 -16.50 -24.60
C TYR A 205 0.04 -15.94 -25.80
N GLU A 206 0.07 -16.58 -26.96
CA GLU A 206 -0.62 -16.10 -28.17
C GLU A 206 -2.13 -15.99 -27.99
N THR A 207 -2.76 -15.08 -28.71
CA THR A 207 -4.22 -14.93 -28.67
C THR A 207 -4.89 -16.05 -29.44
N LYS A 208 -5.68 -16.87 -28.73
CA LYS A 208 -6.52 -17.93 -29.31
C LYS A 208 -8.00 -17.56 -29.22
N ASN A 209 -8.88 -18.40 -29.76
CA ASN A 209 -10.33 -18.27 -29.56
C ASN A 209 -10.70 -18.42 -28.07
N ILE A 210 -11.86 -17.92 -27.66
CA ILE A 210 -12.27 -17.87 -26.24
C ILE A 210 -12.18 -19.24 -25.55
N ILE A 211 -12.67 -20.31 -26.20
CA ILE A 211 -12.66 -21.67 -25.67
C ILE A 211 -11.22 -22.16 -25.44
N GLN A 212 -10.35 -21.98 -26.43
CA GLN A 212 -8.94 -22.36 -26.35
C GLN A 212 -8.17 -21.54 -25.31
N ASN A 213 -8.53 -20.27 -25.11
CA ASN A 213 -7.95 -19.45 -24.04
C ASN A 213 -8.32 -19.98 -22.65
N ILE A 214 -9.57 -20.43 -22.46
CA ILE A 214 -10.03 -21.03 -21.21
C ILE A 214 -9.33 -22.38 -21.01
N GLU A 215 -9.31 -23.24 -22.02
CA GLU A 215 -8.64 -24.54 -21.96
C GLU A 215 -7.16 -24.39 -21.60
N ARG A 216 -6.44 -23.49 -22.28
CA ARG A 216 -5.05 -23.16 -21.95
C ARG A 216 -4.92 -22.64 -20.52
N TRP A 217 -5.80 -21.73 -20.10
CA TRP A 217 -5.76 -21.19 -18.75
C TRP A 217 -5.96 -22.29 -17.69
N ILE A 218 -6.81 -23.29 -17.93
CA ILE A 218 -7.06 -24.39 -16.98
C ILE A 218 -5.90 -25.41 -16.99
N PHE A 219 -5.44 -25.82 -18.17
CA PHE A 219 -4.63 -27.04 -18.32
C PHE A 219 -3.15 -26.82 -18.67
N ASN A 220 -2.74 -25.63 -19.13
CA ASN A 220 -1.34 -25.38 -19.46
C ASN A 220 -0.49 -25.27 -18.18
N LYS A 221 0.46 -26.18 -18.02
CA LYS A 221 1.44 -26.25 -16.94
C LYS A 221 2.88 -26.34 -17.49
N THR A 222 3.09 -25.90 -18.73
CA THR A 222 4.39 -25.93 -19.41
C THR A 222 5.42 -25.09 -18.66
N LEU A 223 5.00 -23.92 -18.18
CA LEU A 223 5.82 -23.00 -17.40
C LEU A 223 5.01 -22.38 -16.26
N GLY A 224 5.72 -21.83 -15.28
CA GLY A 224 5.17 -20.96 -14.24
C GLY A 224 4.31 -21.65 -13.20
N THR A 225 4.48 -22.96 -13.01
CA THR A 225 3.84 -23.70 -11.90
C THR A 225 4.39 -23.25 -10.54
N VAL A 226 3.63 -23.43 -9.46
CA VAL A 226 4.11 -23.16 -8.09
C VAL A 226 5.38 -23.95 -7.76
N ASP A 227 5.45 -25.23 -8.16
CA ASP A 227 6.63 -26.06 -7.91
C ASP A 227 7.86 -25.54 -8.67
N GLN A 228 7.67 -25.04 -9.89
CA GLN A 228 8.72 -24.38 -10.65
C GLN A 228 9.22 -23.12 -9.94
N MET A 229 8.32 -22.22 -9.52
CA MET A 229 8.70 -21.00 -8.80
C MET A 229 9.48 -21.32 -7.51
N ARG A 230 9.09 -22.38 -6.80
CA ARG A 230 9.80 -22.85 -5.61
C ARG A 230 11.21 -23.34 -5.91
N VAL A 231 11.37 -24.18 -6.94
CA VAL A 231 12.69 -24.65 -7.37
C VAL A 231 13.56 -23.49 -7.87
N GLU A 232 12.97 -22.49 -8.51
CA GLU A 232 13.68 -21.28 -8.94
C GLU A 232 14.22 -20.49 -7.72
N LEU A 233 13.46 -20.36 -6.62
CA LEU A 233 13.97 -19.80 -5.37
C LEU A 233 15.14 -20.60 -4.79
N GLU A 234 15.01 -21.92 -4.75
CA GLU A 234 16.03 -22.81 -4.17
C GLU A 234 17.31 -22.89 -5.02
N ASN A 235 17.19 -22.74 -6.34
CA ASN A 235 18.32 -22.65 -7.26
C ASN A 235 19.01 -21.28 -7.18
N THR A 236 18.27 -20.23 -6.79
CA THR A 236 18.78 -18.85 -6.75
C THR A 236 19.41 -18.50 -5.42
N PHE A 237 18.87 -19.02 -4.31
CA PHE A 237 19.30 -18.67 -2.96
C PHE A 237 19.62 -19.91 -2.13
N LYS A 238 20.53 -19.74 -1.16
CA LYS A 238 20.71 -20.75 -0.11
C LYS A 238 19.46 -20.79 0.77
N THR A 239 18.78 -21.94 0.80
CA THR A 239 17.45 -22.06 1.40
C THR A 239 17.26 -23.33 2.23
N LYS A 240 16.23 -23.32 3.08
CA LYS A 240 15.72 -24.48 3.82
C LYS A 240 14.20 -24.47 3.84
N ARG A 241 13.57 -25.51 3.28
CA ARG A 241 12.12 -25.73 3.32
C ARG A 241 11.75 -26.73 4.41
N PHE A 242 10.66 -26.48 5.13
CA PHE A 242 10.13 -27.39 6.15
C PHE A 242 8.67 -27.04 6.47
N LYS A 243 8.01 -27.90 7.24
CA LYS A 243 6.65 -27.64 7.74
C LYS A 243 6.68 -27.41 9.24
N VAL A 244 6.01 -26.36 9.69
CA VAL A 244 5.81 -26.06 11.12
C VAL A 244 4.42 -26.52 11.51
N GLN A 245 4.29 -27.13 12.68
CA GLN A 245 2.99 -27.46 13.24
C GLN A 245 2.33 -26.18 13.76
N GLY A 246 1.23 -25.77 13.13
CA GLY A 246 0.36 -24.69 13.60
C GLY A 246 -0.40 -25.08 14.86
N TYR A 247 -1.13 -24.12 15.43
CA TYR A 247 -1.69 -24.23 16.78
C TYR A 247 -2.69 -25.39 16.98
N ASP A 248 -3.36 -25.82 15.91
CA ASP A 248 -4.35 -26.90 15.86
C ASP A 248 -3.80 -28.17 15.20
N GLY A 249 -2.47 -28.29 15.13
CA GLY A 249 -1.79 -29.45 14.56
C GLY A 249 -1.70 -29.45 13.03
N LYS A 250 -2.24 -28.43 12.35
CA LYS A 250 -2.13 -28.29 10.89
C LYS A 250 -0.70 -27.96 10.50
N LEU A 251 -0.22 -28.58 9.42
CA LEU A 251 1.12 -28.31 8.91
C LEU A 251 1.11 -27.06 8.03
N ILE A 252 1.98 -26.11 8.36
CA ILE A 252 2.17 -24.85 7.66
C ILE A 252 3.49 -24.90 6.88
N ASP A 253 3.42 -24.71 5.57
CA ASP A 253 4.57 -24.76 4.67
C ASP A 253 5.42 -23.49 4.81
N CYS A 254 6.68 -23.69 5.17
CA CYS A 254 7.62 -22.64 5.52
C CYS A 254 8.90 -22.75 4.67
N PHE A 255 9.51 -21.60 4.41
CA PHE A 255 10.66 -21.47 3.54
C PHE A 255 11.61 -20.42 4.12
N TYR A 256 12.84 -20.82 4.41
CA TYR A 256 13.84 -19.98 5.05
C TYR A 256 14.98 -19.70 4.08
N ILE A 257 15.31 -18.43 3.88
CA ILE A 257 16.36 -17.95 2.97
C ILE A 257 17.49 -17.33 3.80
N TYR A 258 18.71 -17.83 3.61
CA TYR A 258 19.90 -17.35 4.31
C TYR A 258 20.51 -16.16 3.58
N ALA A 259 20.87 -15.10 4.30
CA ALA A 259 21.51 -13.90 3.76
C ALA A 259 23.00 -14.09 3.48
N ASN A 260 23.68 -14.93 4.27
CA ASN A 260 25.05 -15.33 4.00
C ASN A 260 25.06 -16.80 3.56
N GLU A 261 25.50 -17.06 2.33
CA GLU A 261 25.53 -18.40 1.75
C GLU A 261 26.52 -19.33 2.48
N ASP A 262 27.55 -18.76 3.09
CA ASP A 262 28.63 -19.48 3.78
C ASP A 262 28.32 -19.74 5.26
N ASP A 263 27.31 -19.09 5.83
CA ASP A 263 27.04 -19.12 7.28
C ASP A 263 25.58 -19.48 7.57
N THR A 264 25.30 -20.79 7.51
CA THR A 264 23.97 -21.35 7.83
C THR A 264 23.71 -21.57 9.32
N GLU A 265 24.73 -21.33 10.16
CA GLU A 265 24.66 -21.48 11.61
C GLU A 265 24.37 -20.15 12.32
N ASN A 266 24.76 -19.03 11.71
CA ASN A 266 24.47 -17.69 12.20
C ASN A 266 23.08 -17.20 11.76
N ASN A 267 22.08 -17.56 12.57
CA ASN A 267 20.70 -17.09 12.40
C ASN A 267 20.43 -15.80 13.20
N ASP A 268 21.44 -14.99 13.52
CA ASP A 268 21.30 -13.89 14.48
C ASP A 268 20.19 -12.92 14.13
N ARG A 269 19.93 -12.66 12.83
CA ARG A 269 18.93 -11.71 12.34
C ARG A 269 18.00 -12.34 11.33
N THR A 270 16.71 -12.36 11.66
CA THR A 270 15.68 -12.87 10.73
C THR A 270 14.48 -11.94 10.70
N VAL A 271 13.96 -11.70 9.49
CA VAL A 271 12.62 -11.17 9.30
C VAL A 271 11.62 -12.32 9.11
N ILE A 272 10.57 -12.33 9.91
CA ILE A 272 9.37 -13.13 9.64
C ILE A 272 8.47 -12.25 8.75
N PHE A 273 8.38 -12.63 7.47
CA PHE A 273 7.59 -11.89 6.49
C PHE A 273 6.16 -12.42 6.45
N CYS A 274 5.21 -11.58 6.86
CA CYS A 274 3.78 -11.84 6.77
C CYS A 274 3.25 -11.26 5.44
N GLN A 275 2.84 -12.15 4.55
CA GLN A 275 2.53 -11.82 3.15
C GLN A 275 1.18 -11.10 2.96
N PRO A 276 0.97 -10.43 1.82
CA PRO A 276 -0.34 -9.94 1.42
C PRO A 276 -1.33 -11.09 1.17
N ASN A 277 -2.62 -10.78 1.11
CA ASN A 277 -3.69 -11.79 1.04
C ASN A 277 -3.72 -12.64 -0.24
N ALA A 278 -3.16 -12.12 -1.33
CA ALA A 278 -3.10 -12.79 -2.62
C ALA A 278 -1.79 -13.53 -2.87
N GLY A 279 -0.80 -13.34 -1.99
CA GLY A 279 0.55 -13.88 -2.12
C GLY A 279 0.71 -15.24 -1.44
N TYR A 280 1.70 -15.97 -1.93
CA TYR A 280 2.32 -17.15 -1.32
C TYR A 280 3.83 -17.04 -1.59
N TYR A 281 4.69 -17.64 -0.77
CA TYR A 281 6.13 -17.37 -0.81
C TYR A 281 6.77 -17.71 -2.15
N GLU A 282 6.24 -18.68 -2.88
CA GLU A 282 6.76 -19.06 -4.19
C GLU A 282 6.70 -17.90 -5.20
N TYR A 283 5.67 -17.05 -5.08
CA TYR A 283 5.51 -15.89 -5.96
C TYR A 283 6.55 -14.79 -5.71
N MET A 284 7.25 -14.81 -4.56
CA MET A 284 8.31 -13.85 -4.26
C MET A 284 9.56 -14.03 -5.15
N TYR A 285 9.66 -15.12 -5.93
CA TYR A 285 10.67 -15.18 -7.00
C TYR A 285 10.41 -14.14 -8.09
N TYR A 286 9.12 -13.89 -8.37
CA TYR A 286 8.71 -12.89 -9.36
C TYR A 286 8.78 -11.47 -8.79
N GLU A 287 8.44 -11.31 -7.51
CA GLU A 287 8.50 -10.04 -6.76
C GLU A 287 9.59 -10.12 -5.66
N SER A 288 10.86 -10.17 -6.08
CA SER A 288 12.00 -10.48 -5.21
C SER A 288 12.54 -9.29 -4.42
N GLU A 289 11.87 -8.14 -4.44
CA GLU A 289 12.40 -6.89 -3.89
C GLU A 289 12.67 -6.96 -2.40
N TRP A 290 11.76 -7.56 -1.63
CA TRP A 290 11.97 -7.76 -0.20
C TRP A 290 13.06 -8.79 0.07
N ILE A 291 13.16 -9.84 -0.75
CA ILE A 291 14.28 -10.80 -0.68
C ILE A 291 15.59 -10.06 -0.87
N ASP A 292 15.74 -9.32 -1.97
CA ASP A 292 16.92 -8.53 -2.27
C ASP A 292 17.24 -7.51 -1.17
N TYR A 293 16.22 -6.82 -0.65
CA TYR A 293 16.38 -5.80 0.38
C TYR A 293 16.98 -6.40 1.66
N TYR A 294 16.42 -7.48 2.18
CA TYR A 294 16.84 -8.08 3.44
C TYR A 294 18.17 -8.83 3.32
N LEU A 295 18.35 -9.64 2.26
CA LEU A 295 19.58 -10.43 2.10
C LEU A 295 20.81 -9.51 1.90
N LYS A 296 20.69 -8.42 1.13
CA LYS A 296 21.78 -7.42 0.96
C LYS A 296 22.21 -6.75 2.27
N ARG A 297 21.39 -6.85 3.32
CA ARG A 297 21.66 -6.29 4.67
C ARG A 297 22.07 -7.36 5.69
N GLY A 298 22.32 -8.58 5.23
CA GLY A 298 22.69 -9.69 6.12
C GLY A 298 21.54 -10.13 7.03
N ILE A 299 20.28 -9.97 6.58
CA ILE A 299 19.08 -10.36 7.32
C ILE A 299 18.45 -11.55 6.63
N ASN A 300 18.34 -12.68 7.33
CA ASN A 300 17.70 -13.88 6.82
C ASN A 300 16.18 -13.65 6.67
N MET A 301 15.54 -14.35 5.74
CA MET A 301 14.10 -14.26 5.51
C MET A 301 13.39 -15.55 5.85
N PHE A 302 12.47 -15.49 6.81
CA PHE A 302 11.51 -16.55 7.09
C PHE A 302 10.19 -16.24 6.38
N LEU A 303 9.88 -17.07 5.39
CA LEU A 303 8.67 -17.03 4.59
C LEU A 303 7.76 -18.20 4.95
N TRP A 304 6.46 -18.01 4.81
CA TRP A 304 5.47 -19.04 5.10
C TRP A 304 4.18 -18.78 4.35
N ASN A 305 3.48 -19.86 4.01
CA ASN A 305 2.17 -19.79 3.38
C ASN A 305 1.08 -19.86 4.45
N TYR A 306 0.12 -18.93 4.45
CA TYR A 306 -1.02 -18.99 5.36
C TYR A 306 -1.78 -20.32 5.25
N ARG A 307 -2.45 -20.77 6.32
CA ARG A 307 -3.29 -21.97 6.26
C ARG A 307 -4.26 -21.95 5.07
N GLY A 308 -4.30 -23.04 4.32
CA GLY A 308 -5.08 -23.17 3.09
C GLY A 308 -4.42 -22.60 1.82
N TYR A 309 -3.22 -22.02 1.91
CA TYR A 309 -2.45 -21.54 0.76
C TYR A 309 -1.42 -22.60 0.37
N CYS A 310 -1.27 -22.83 -0.94
CA CYS A 310 -0.33 -23.80 -1.50
C CYS A 310 -0.35 -25.15 -0.75
N GLU A 311 0.73 -25.49 -0.03
CA GLU A 311 0.86 -26.74 0.73
C GLU A 311 0.51 -26.64 2.22
N SER A 312 0.14 -25.45 2.70
CA SER A 312 -0.31 -25.25 4.08
C SER A 312 -1.72 -25.78 4.27
N GLN A 313 -1.90 -26.64 5.28
CA GLN A 313 -3.19 -27.28 5.56
C GLN A 313 -4.20 -26.32 6.22
N GLY A 314 -5.49 -26.66 6.14
CA GLY A 314 -6.57 -25.92 6.82
C GLY A 314 -7.31 -24.94 5.91
N LEU A 315 -8.11 -24.06 6.53
CA LEU A 315 -8.86 -23.01 5.84
C LEU A 315 -8.54 -21.66 6.47
N PRO A 316 -8.31 -20.59 5.68
CA PRO A 316 -7.92 -19.31 6.23
C PRO A 316 -9.08 -18.62 6.94
N ASN A 317 -8.73 -18.07 8.11
CA ASN A 317 -9.42 -17.00 8.79
C ASN A 317 -8.41 -16.26 9.68
N THR A 318 -8.73 -15.03 10.06
CA THR A 318 -7.76 -14.14 10.73
C THR A 318 -7.29 -14.67 12.08
N LYS A 319 -8.22 -15.16 12.93
CA LYS A 319 -7.90 -15.72 14.26
C LYS A 319 -6.92 -16.87 14.15
N ASP A 320 -7.15 -17.77 13.21
CA ASP A 320 -6.34 -18.96 13.06
C ASP A 320 -4.98 -18.66 12.43
N ILE A 321 -4.92 -17.77 11.44
CA ILE A 321 -3.66 -17.30 10.85
C ILE A 321 -2.78 -16.62 11.91
N MET A 322 -3.37 -15.81 12.81
CA MET A 322 -2.63 -15.19 13.90
C MET A 322 -2.01 -16.23 14.85
N LYS A 323 -2.75 -17.28 15.18
CA LYS A 323 -2.23 -18.37 16.01
C LYS A 323 -1.17 -19.22 15.31
N ASP A 324 -1.27 -19.40 13.99
CA ASP A 324 -0.19 -20.01 13.20
C ASP A 324 1.06 -19.13 13.21
N ALA A 325 0.89 -17.81 13.07
CA ALA A 325 1.98 -16.86 13.15
C ALA A 325 2.68 -16.94 14.52
N GLU A 326 1.93 -17.03 15.61
CA GLU A 326 2.48 -17.27 16.96
C GLU A 326 3.31 -18.55 17.00
N SER A 327 2.78 -19.67 16.48
CA SER A 327 3.48 -20.97 16.43
C SER A 327 4.75 -20.91 15.59
N ILE A 328 4.73 -20.16 14.49
CA ILE A 328 5.89 -19.89 13.64
C ILE A 328 6.94 -19.07 14.39
N CYS A 329 6.55 -17.98 15.05
CA CYS A 329 7.48 -17.18 15.84
C CYS A 329 8.13 -18.01 16.95
N ASP A 330 7.35 -18.87 17.61
CA ASP A 330 7.86 -19.78 18.64
C ASP A 330 8.83 -20.80 18.03
N TYR A 331 8.57 -21.33 16.84
CA TYR A 331 9.54 -22.17 16.11
C TYR A 331 10.83 -21.42 15.76
N VAL A 332 10.74 -20.21 15.22
CA VAL A 332 11.90 -19.40 14.81
C VAL A 332 12.79 -19.07 16.02
N THR A 333 12.20 -18.69 17.15
CA THR A 333 12.94 -18.36 18.37
C THR A 333 13.53 -19.60 19.04
N SER A 334 12.77 -20.69 19.18
CA SER A 334 13.21 -21.87 19.94
C SER A 334 14.06 -22.85 19.14
N HIS A 335 13.73 -23.09 17.88
CA HIS A 335 14.39 -24.10 17.04
C HIS A 335 15.48 -23.50 16.16
N LEU A 336 15.21 -22.35 15.52
CA LEU A 336 16.23 -21.65 14.71
C LEU A 336 17.15 -20.76 15.55
N LYS A 337 16.82 -20.55 16.84
CA LYS A 337 17.61 -19.77 17.81
C LYS A 337 17.91 -18.35 17.34
N VAL A 338 16.95 -17.73 16.64
CA VAL A 338 17.07 -16.34 16.19
C VAL A 338 16.96 -15.40 17.38
N ASN A 339 17.94 -14.51 17.55
CA ASN A 339 18.00 -13.54 18.64
C ASN A 339 17.46 -12.17 18.25
N GLN A 340 17.62 -11.75 16.99
CA GLN A 340 17.14 -10.47 16.48
C GLN A 340 16.01 -10.71 15.47
N LEU A 341 14.79 -10.30 15.85
CA LEU A 341 13.59 -10.53 15.06
C LEU A 341 13.01 -9.25 14.50
N ILE A 342 12.63 -9.32 13.24
CA ILE A 342 11.80 -8.32 12.56
C ILE A 342 10.48 -8.99 12.22
N PHE A 343 9.37 -8.36 12.55
CA PHE A 343 8.07 -8.72 12.00
C PHE A 343 7.73 -7.70 10.93
N HIS A 344 7.75 -8.13 9.67
CA HIS A 344 7.34 -7.30 8.54
C HIS A 344 6.04 -7.85 7.99
N GLY A 345 5.01 -7.03 7.93
CA GLY A 345 3.75 -7.41 7.31
C GLY A 345 3.28 -6.38 6.29
N GLU A 346 2.95 -6.86 5.09
CA GLU A 346 2.43 -6.06 3.99
C GLU A 346 0.92 -6.30 3.81
N SER A 347 0.13 -5.23 3.66
CA SER A 347 -1.32 -5.33 3.42
C SER A 347 -2.01 -6.19 4.51
N LEU A 348 -2.68 -7.30 4.16
CA LEU A 348 -3.23 -8.25 5.14
C LEU A 348 -2.17 -8.78 6.12
N GLY A 349 -0.94 -8.98 5.67
CA GLY A 349 0.18 -9.40 6.51
C GLY A 349 0.53 -8.40 7.60
N GLY A 350 0.29 -7.10 7.38
CA GLY A 350 0.48 -6.07 8.41
C GLY A 350 -0.42 -6.27 9.63
N MET A 351 -1.65 -6.78 9.43
CA MET A 351 -2.52 -7.19 10.53
C MET A 351 -1.92 -8.35 11.34
N VAL A 352 -1.30 -9.33 10.66
CA VAL A 352 -0.64 -10.48 11.29
C VAL A 352 0.63 -10.05 12.03
N ALA A 353 1.45 -9.20 11.42
CA ALA A 353 2.66 -8.66 12.03
C ALA A 353 2.36 -7.77 13.25
N CYS A 354 1.32 -6.93 13.19
CA CYS A 354 0.87 -6.14 14.34
C CYS A 354 0.40 -7.03 15.49
N HIS A 355 -0.32 -8.12 15.18
CA HIS A 355 -0.70 -9.11 16.19
C HIS A 355 0.54 -9.74 16.84
N LEU A 356 1.51 -10.20 16.04
CA LEU A 356 2.77 -10.76 16.53
C LEU A 356 3.52 -9.78 17.42
N GLY A 357 3.69 -8.52 16.98
CA GLY A 357 4.38 -7.50 17.77
C GLY A 357 3.70 -7.17 19.10
N ARG A 358 2.38 -7.43 19.22
CA ARG A 358 1.66 -7.31 20.49
C ARG A 358 1.92 -8.48 21.43
N VAL A 359 2.01 -9.72 20.91
CA VAL A 359 1.99 -10.95 21.73
C VAL A 359 3.34 -11.66 21.82
N ARG A 360 4.34 -11.24 21.05
CA ARG A 360 5.72 -11.76 21.03
C ARG A 360 6.70 -10.60 20.96
N GLN A 361 7.92 -10.85 21.44
CA GLN A 361 8.99 -9.86 21.39
C GLN A 361 9.67 -9.85 20.02
N CYS A 362 9.99 -8.65 19.54
CA CYS A 362 10.81 -8.44 18.35
C CYS A 362 11.64 -7.17 18.53
N ASN A 363 12.67 -6.99 17.70
CA ASN A 363 13.44 -5.74 17.65
C ASN A 363 12.68 -4.67 16.88
N LEU A 364 11.98 -5.08 15.82
CA LEU A 364 11.28 -4.19 14.91
C LEU A 364 9.96 -4.80 14.43
N LEU A 365 8.89 -4.01 14.51
CA LEU A 365 7.65 -4.22 13.75
C LEU A 365 7.63 -3.24 12.58
N PHE A 366 7.58 -3.77 11.36
CA PHE A 366 7.37 -3.01 10.14
C PHE A 366 5.98 -3.30 9.56
N ALA A 367 5.07 -2.34 9.72
CA ALA A 367 3.72 -2.35 9.18
C ALA A 367 3.71 -1.61 7.84
N ASP A 368 3.68 -2.34 6.73
CA ASP A 368 3.80 -1.82 5.37
C ASP A 368 2.44 -1.82 4.66
N ARG A 369 1.99 -0.63 4.20
CA ARG A 369 0.78 -0.42 3.39
C ARG A 369 -0.42 -1.25 3.88
N THR A 370 -0.66 -1.18 5.19
CA THR A 370 -1.66 -2.01 5.88
C THR A 370 -2.81 -1.18 6.46
N PHE A 371 -3.78 -1.88 7.02
CA PHE A 371 -5.07 -1.35 7.44
C PHE A 371 -5.41 -1.73 8.88
N SER A 372 -6.34 -0.98 9.46
CA SER A 372 -6.75 -1.17 10.85
C SER A 372 -7.62 -2.40 11.07
N SER A 373 -8.58 -2.64 10.16
CA SER A 373 -9.44 -3.82 10.18
C SER A 373 -10.08 -4.08 8.82
N ILE A 374 -10.48 -5.32 8.55
CA ILE A 374 -11.17 -5.69 7.30
C ILE A 374 -12.54 -5.01 7.23
N SER A 375 -13.24 -4.91 8.36
CA SER A 375 -14.53 -4.24 8.41
C SER A 375 -14.44 -2.74 8.12
N ARG A 376 -13.30 -2.10 8.41
CA ARG A 376 -13.03 -0.70 8.08
C ARG A 376 -12.78 -0.53 6.57
N ILE A 377 -12.05 -1.44 5.94
CA ILE A 377 -11.94 -1.49 4.47
C ILE A 377 -13.33 -1.62 3.85
N ALA A 378 -14.15 -2.56 4.35
CA ALA A 378 -15.50 -2.77 3.84
C ALA A 378 -16.38 -1.50 4.00
N GLN A 379 -16.22 -0.80 5.13
CA GLN A 379 -16.93 0.45 5.41
C GLN A 379 -16.57 1.57 4.42
N VAL A 380 -15.27 1.81 4.23
CA VAL A 380 -14.76 2.94 3.45
C VAL A 380 -14.85 2.66 1.94
N GLY A 381 -14.50 1.44 1.52
CA GLY A 381 -14.52 1.04 0.12
C GLY A 381 -15.91 0.79 -0.46
N PHE A 382 -16.86 0.33 0.37
CA PHE A 382 -18.21 -0.01 -0.08
C PHE A 382 -19.30 0.76 0.67
N SER A 383 -19.58 0.37 1.92
CA SER A 383 -20.61 1.02 2.75
C SER A 383 -20.58 0.53 4.20
N LYS A 384 -21.23 1.28 5.09
CA LYS A 384 -21.49 0.85 6.48
C LYS A 384 -22.25 -0.49 6.55
N TYR A 385 -23.13 -0.76 5.59
CA TYR A 385 -23.84 -2.04 5.52
C TYR A 385 -22.91 -3.20 5.17
N ALA A 386 -21.93 -3.00 4.29
CA ALA A 386 -20.93 -4.01 3.99
C ALA A 386 -20.09 -4.36 5.24
N SER A 387 -19.68 -3.35 6.01
CA SER A 387 -19.01 -3.54 7.30
C SER A 387 -19.87 -4.33 8.31
N PHE A 388 -21.14 -3.98 8.43
CA PHE A 388 -22.09 -4.70 9.28
C PHE A 388 -22.26 -6.15 8.85
N LEU A 389 -22.50 -6.41 7.56
CA LEU A 389 -22.65 -7.76 7.02
C LEU A 389 -21.37 -8.58 7.23
N PHE A 390 -20.20 -7.98 7.04
CA PHE A 390 -18.92 -8.65 7.30
C PHE A 390 -18.80 -9.08 8.77
N LYS A 391 -19.05 -8.18 9.72
CA LYS A 391 -19.00 -8.47 11.17
C LYS A 391 -20.08 -9.46 11.62
N LEU A 392 -21.24 -9.45 10.97
CA LEU A 392 -22.35 -10.37 11.26
C LEU A 392 -22.04 -11.78 10.78
N LEU A 393 -21.54 -11.91 9.56
CA LEU A 393 -21.36 -13.19 8.89
C LEU A 393 -20.02 -13.85 9.22
N THR A 394 -19.04 -13.07 9.67
CA THR A 394 -17.69 -13.54 9.97
C THR A 394 -17.21 -13.08 11.34
N SER A 395 -16.38 -13.91 11.97
CA SER A 395 -15.63 -13.55 13.18
C SER A 395 -14.19 -13.13 12.82
N TRP A 396 -14.00 -12.57 11.63
CA TRP A 396 -12.67 -12.35 11.03
C TRP A 396 -12.14 -10.94 11.21
N ASP A 397 -12.92 -10.05 11.83
CA ASP A 397 -12.46 -8.69 12.08
C ASP A 397 -11.42 -8.66 13.21
N TYR A 398 -10.40 -7.82 13.06
CA TYR A 398 -9.32 -7.65 14.02
C TYR A 398 -8.87 -6.20 14.08
N ASN A 399 -8.50 -5.71 15.26
CA ASN A 399 -8.03 -4.35 15.47
C ASN A 399 -6.49 -4.30 15.44
N SER A 400 -5.93 -4.07 14.25
CA SER A 400 -4.50 -3.92 14.03
C SER A 400 -3.95 -2.66 14.70
N ALA A 401 -4.72 -1.55 14.73
CA ALA A 401 -4.31 -0.29 15.33
C ALA A 401 -4.04 -0.45 16.84
N LYS A 402 -4.96 -1.11 17.56
CA LYS A 402 -4.75 -1.47 18.97
C LYS A 402 -3.49 -2.31 19.17
N SER A 403 -3.29 -3.31 18.31
CA SER A 403 -2.11 -4.18 18.42
C SER A 403 -0.79 -3.46 18.13
N TYR A 404 -0.81 -2.56 17.15
CA TYR A 404 0.32 -1.68 16.86
C TYR A 404 0.65 -0.76 18.04
N VAL A 405 -0.38 -0.15 18.67
CA VAL A 405 -0.21 0.72 19.84
C VAL A 405 0.30 -0.06 21.05
N GLU A 406 -0.16 -1.29 21.26
CA GLU A 406 0.24 -2.16 22.38
C GLU A 406 1.63 -2.80 22.19
N CYS A 407 2.12 -2.92 20.95
CA CYS A 407 3.47 -3.38 20.65
C CYS A 407 4.53 -2.43 21.27
N GLN A 408 5.45 -3.00 22.04
CA GLN A 408 6.49 -2.27 22.77
C GLN A 408 7.83 -2.15 22.01
N SER A 409 7.94 -2.85 20.88
CA SER A 409 9.15 -2.87 20.05
C SER A 409 9.35 -1.56 19.29
N TYR A 410 10.50 -1.41 18.63
CA TYR A 410 10.62 -0.36 17.61
C TYR A 410 9.57 -0.59 16.53
N LYS A 411 8.92 0.47 16.07
CA LYS A 411 7.84 0.38 15.08
C LYS A 411 8.09 1.31 13.90
N ILE A 412 7.80 0.80 12.72
CA ILE A 412 7.76 1.56 11.47
C ILE A 412 6.38 1.33 10.85
N LEU A 413 5.71 2.41 10.49
CA LEU A 413 4.48 2.40 9.70
C LEU A 413 4.76 3.05 8.35
N ALA A 414 4.66 2.29 7.25
CA ALA A 414 4.74 2.86 5.91
C ALA A 414 3.36 2.94 5.27
N LEU A 415 3.10 4.05 4.58
CA LEU A 415 1.84 4.32 3.91
C LEU A 415 2.10 5.09 2.63
N ASP A 416 1.45 4.66 1.55
CA ASP A 416 1.21 5.51 0.39
C ASP A 416 -0.18 6.16 0.51
N GLN A 417 -0.26 7.48 0.34
CA GLN A 417 -1.54 8.20 0.38
C GLN A 417 -2.43 7.86 -0.82
N LYS A 418 -1.82 7.52 -1.95
CA LYS A 418 -2.46 7.20 -3.23
C LYS A 418 -2.65 5.70 -3.42
N ASP A 419 -2.52 4.92 -2.33
CA ASP A 419 -2.79 3.49 -2.32
C ASP A 419 -4.20 3.19 -2.85
N GLU A 420 -4.24 2.49 -3.98
CA GLU A 420 -5.45 2.15 -4.71
C GLU A 420 -6.19 0.92 -4.14
N VAL A 421 -5.52 0.16 -3.26
CA VAL A 421 -6.02 -1.08 -2.67
C VAL A 421 -6.54 -0.84 -1.26
N ILE A 422 -5.79 -0.09 -0.44
CA ILE A 422 -6.13 0.27 0.93
C ILE A 422 -6.50 1.75 0.99
N PRO A 423 -7.80 2.08 1.04
CA PRO A 423 -8.23 3.47 1.13
C PRO A 423 -7.63 4.18 2.36
N PHE A 424 -7.18 5.42 2.18
CA PHE A 424 -6.56 6.24 3.23
C PHE A 424 -7.30 6.20 4.59
N LEU A 425 -8.63 6.41 4.59
CA LEU A 425 -9.46 6.42 5.81
C LEU A 425 -9.57 5.07 6.53
N SER A 426 -9.11 3.98 5.90
CA SER A 426 -9.01 2.63 6.47
C SER A 426 -7.58 2.19 6.77
N SER A 427 -6.59 3.03 6.44
CA SER A 427 -5.18 2.75 6.69
C SER A 427 -4.88 2.67 8.18
N LEU A 428 -3.87 1.88 8.53
CA LEU A 428 -3.42 1.74 9.91
C LEU A 428 -3.00 3.08 10.53
N LYS A 429 -2.38 3.97 9.72
CA LYS A 429 -1.96 5.31 10.14
C LYS A 429 -3.11 6.08 10.80
N VAL A 430 -4.29 6.03 10.18
CA VAL A 430 -5.45 6.82 10.59
C VAL A 430 -6.05 6.31 11.91
N ASP A 431 -6.18 5.00 12.12
CA ASP A 431 -6.77 4.53 13.37
C ASP A 431 -5.74 4.36 14.50
N VAL A 432 -4.44 4.31 14.22
CA VAL A 432 -3.40 4.41 15.26
C VAL A 432 -3.47 5.75 15.98
N THR A 433 -3.66 6.86 15.26
CA THR A 433 -3.81 8.19 15.91
C THR A 433 -5.06 8.25 16.77
N LYS A 434 -6.18 7.68 16.29
CA LYS A 434 -7.43 7.58 17.06
C LYS A 434 -7.25 6.76 18.32
N GLU A 435 -6.56 5.62 18.23
CA GLU A 435 -6.42 4.74 19.38
C GLU A 435 -5.49 5.30 20.45
N ILE A 436 -4.42 5.99 20.04
CA ILE A 436 -3.57 6.73 20.97
C ILE A 436 -4.35 7.86 21.61
N PHE A 437 -5.16 8.58 20.83
CA PHE A 437 -5.99 9.65 21.35
C PHE A 437 -6.96 9.14 22.42
N LEU A 438 -7.69 8.06 22.13
CA LEU A 438 -8.63 7.45 23.05
C LEU A 438 -7.95 6.99 24.33
N LYS A 439 -6.76 6.40 24.21
CA LYS A 439 -5.97 5.93 25.34
C LYS A 439 -5.51 7.08 26.24
N GLU A 440 -4.97 8.15 25.67
CA GLU A 440 -4.33 9.23 26.42
C GLU A 440 -5.32 10.29 26.90
N PHE A 441 -6.34 10.59 26.10
CA PHE A 441 -7.28 11.68 26.37
C PHE A 441 -8.70 11.21 26.65
N GLY A 442 -9.07 9.97 26.31
CA GLY A 442 -10.44 9.46 26.49
C GLY A 442 -10.94 9.56 27.93
N GLY A 443 -10.08 9.30 28.93
CA GLY A 443 -10.42 9.44 30.35
C GLY A 443 -10.81 10.87 30.77
N SER A 444 -10.19 11.89 30.18
CA SER A 444 -10.53 13.30 30.41
C SER A 444 -11.90 13.67 29.85
N TYR A 445 -12.35 12.94 28.83
CA TYR A 445 -13.66 13.11 28.21
C TYR A 445 -14.73 12.20 28.81
N GLN A 446 -14.38 11.18 29.60
CA GLN A 446 -15.34 10.28 30.25
C GLN A 446 -16.39 10.97 31.13
N ASN A 447 -16.14 12.20 31.59
CA ASN A 447 -17.08 12.98 32.39
C ASN A 447 -18.03 13.87 31.58
N ASP A 448 -17.74 14.11 30.29
CA ASP A 448 -18.58 14.88 29.37
C ASP A 448 -19.83 14.08 29.03
N GLU A 449 -21.03 14.67 29.18
CA GLU A 449 -22.29 13.98 28.91
C GLU A 449 -22.41 13.54 27.44
N ASN A 450 -21.76 14.25 26.51
CA ASN A 450 -21.68 13.87 25.10
C ASN A 450 -20.85 12.60 24.89
N PHE A 451 -19.77 12.43 25.67
CA PHE A 451 -18.93 11.23 25.64
C PHE A 451 -19.60 10.05 26.37
N LYS A 452 -20.26 10.30 27.52
CA LYS A 452 -21.01 9.28 28.27
C LYS A 452 -22.18 8.70 27.48
N GLN A 453 -22.89 9.51 26.68
CA GLN A 453 -23.95 9.02 25.79
C GLN A 453 -23.43 8.10 24.67
N SER A 454 -22.18 8.26 24.25
CA SER A 454 -21.54 7.35 23.28
C SER A 454 -21.05 6.04 23.90
N ASP A 455 -20.48 6.07 25.11
CA ASP A 455 -19.91 4.89 25.77
C ASP A 455 -20.97 4.03 26.51
N GLN A 456 -22.03 4.63 27.07
CA GLN A 456 -23.04 3.91 27.87
C GLN A 456 -24.10 3.14 27.06
N LYS A 457 -24.00 3.08 25.72
CA LYS A 457 -24.91 2.27 24.88
C LYS A 457 -24.53 0.78 24.83
N GLU A 458 -23.97 0.22 25.90
CA GLU A 458 -23.80 -1.22 26.09
C GLU A 458 -24.55 -1.72 27.34
N LYS A 459 -25.88 -1.73 27.28
CA LYS A 459 -26.71 -2.60 28.13
C LYS A 459 -27.13 -3.85 27.36
N PHE A 460 -27.28 -4.96 28.08
CA PHE A 460 -27.63 -6.31 27.60
C PHE A 460 -28.82 -6.34 26.61
N SER A 461 -29.76 -5.41 26.71
CA SER A 461 -30.89 -5.24 25.78
C SER A 461 -30.51 -4.70 24.39
N GLN A 462 -29.37 -4.01 24.22
CA GLN A 462 -28.87 -3.56 22.90
C GLN A 462 -28.12 -4.64 22.12
N LYS A 463 -27.73 -5.77 22.74
CA LYS A 463 -27.18 -6.93 22.00
C LYS A 463 -28.21 -7.54 21.04
N ILE A 464 -29.51 -7.47 21.37
CA ILE A 464 -30.61 -7.98 20.55
C ILE A 464 -31.09 -6.90 19.56
N LEU A 465 -31.11 -5.62 19.95
CA LEU A 465 -31.48 -4.50 19.06
C LEU A 465 -30.43 -4.16 17.98
N LYS A 466 -29.20 -4.71 18.07
CA LYS A 466 -28.12 -4.60 17.05
C LYS A 466 -28.48 -5.22 15.69
N TYR A 467 -29.59 -5.97 15.61
CA TYR A 467 -30.05 -6.69 14.43
C TYR A 467 -31.25 -6.02 13.72
N ILE A 468 -31.71 -4.85 14.18
CA ILE A 468 -32.84 -4.12 13.59
C ILE A 468 -32.31 -2.88 12.82
N PRO A 469 -32.69 -2.63 11.55
CA PRO A 469 -31.83 -1.94 10.57
C PRO A 469 -31.99 -0.41 10.48
N PHE A 470 -32.73 0.23 11.40
CA PHE A 470 -33.24 1.60 11.16
C PHE A 470 -32.74 2.69 12.10
N ILE A 471 -31.69 2.46 12.90
CA ILE A 471 -31.16 3.50 13.79
C ILE A 471 -29.68 3.75 13.47
N PRO A 472 -29.31 4.96 13.03
CA PRO A 472 -27.94 5.28 12.67
C PRO A 472 -27.06 5.28 13.92
N LYS A 473 -25.98 4.50 13.89
CA LYS A 473 -24.82 4.67 14.77
C LYS A 473 -23.60 4.90 13.89
N SER A 474 -23.18 6.16 13.77
CA SER A 474 -21.81 6.49 13.44
C SER A 474 -21.00 6.40 14.72
N ASP A 475 -20.32 5.27 14.92
CA ASP A 475 -19.30 5.16 15.97
C ASP A 475 -18.16 6.19 15.78
N SER A 476 -18.15 6.93 14.66
CA SER A 476 -17.19 8.00 14.38
C SER A 476 -17.60 9.40 14.87
N THR A 477 -18.88 9.77 14.99
CA THR A 477 -19.22 11.21 15.08
C THR A 477 -18.91 11.85 16.44
N ALA A 478 -19.17 11.18 17.57
CA ALA A 478 -18.99 11.81 18.89
C ALA A 478 -17.51 12.07 19.25
N PHE A 479 -16.59 11.19 18.84
CA PHE A 479 -15.13 11.38 18.95
C PHE A 479 -14.69 12.63 18.19
N TYR A 480 -15.14 12.77 16.95
CA TYR A 480 -14.85 13.93 16.10
C TYR A 480 -15.54 15.19 16.63
N ASP A 481 -16.74 15.10 17.20
CA ASP A 481 -17.45 16.27 17.70
C ASP A 481 -16.77 16.86 18.95
N ILE A 482 -16.20 16.04 19.84
CA ILE A 482 -15.62 16.52 21.12
C ILE A 482 -14.21 17.11 20.93
N TRP A 483 -13.30 16.42 20.25
CA TRP A 483 -11.95 16.96 20.03
C TRP A 483 -11.97 18.16 19.08
N TYR A 484 -12.78 18.08 18.02
CA TYR A 484 -12.69 19.06 16.95
C TYR A 484 -13.61 20.25 17.17
N SER A 485 -14.65 20.16 18.00
CA SER A 485 -15.33 21.36 18.51
C SER A 485 -14.40 22.27 19.33
N GLN A 486 -13.30 21.74 19.86
CA GLN A 486 -12.25 22.54 20.48
C GLN A 486 -11.34 23.22 19.44
N LEU A 487 -11.34 22.76 18.19
CA LEU A 487 -10.59 23.35 17.08
C LEU A 487 -11.43 24.36 16.29
N LEU A 488 -12.62 23.94 15.85
CA LEU A 488 -13.64 24.75 15.18
C LEU A 488 -15.04 24.21 15.51
N ASN A 489 -16.00 25.09 15.75
CA ASN A 489 -17.39 24.66 15.91
C ASN A 489 -18.01 24.22 14.56
N LYS A 490 -19.18 23.58 14.60
CA LYS A 490 -19.84 23.03 13.40
C LYS A 490 -20.10 24.09 12.32
N GLN A 491 -20.49 25.31 12.69
CA GLN A 491 -20.76 26.39 11.73
C GLN A 491 -19.46 26.93 11.12
N GLU A 492 -18.40 27.05 11.92
CA GLU A 492 -17.06 27.41 11.46
C GLU A 492 -16.50 26.39 10.47
N MET A 493 -16.73 25.10 10.72
CA MET A 493 -16.36 24.02 9.81
C MET A 493 -17.12 24.08 8.49
N LEU A 494 -18.45 24.28 8.54
CA LEU A 494 -19.27 24.38 7.33
C LEU A 494 -18.83 25.57 6.46
N THR A 495 -18.68 26.74 7.06
CA THR A 495 -18.23 27.96 6.35
C THR A 495 -16.84 27.79 5.74
N PHE A 496 -15.92 27.10 6.44
CA PHE A 496 -14.60 26.77 5.91
C PHE A 496 -14.67 25.89 4.65
N PHE A 497 -15.45 24.81 4.69
CA PHE A 497 -15.58 23.91 3.54
C PHE A 497 -16.34 24.54 2.37
N GLU A 498 -17.34 25.37 2.64
CA GLU A 498 -18.06 26.11 1.60
C GLU A 498 -17.16 27.12 0.88
N ALA A 499 -16.39 27.91 1.63
CA ALA A 499 -15.41 28.85 1.06
C ALA A 499 -14.39 28.11 0.21
N ASN A 500 -13.83 27.01 0.72
CA ASN A 500 -12.89 26.22 -0.05
C ASN A 500 -13.51 25.61 -1.32
N LYS A 501 -14.75 25.09 -1.25
CA LYS A 501 -15.45 24.55 -2.43
C LYS A 501 -15.58 25.59 -3.54
N ARG A 502 -15.85 26.84 -3.17
CA ARG A 502 -15.90 27.96 -4.11
C ARG A 502 -14.52 28.24 -4.72
N ILE A 503 -13.46 28.29 -3.92
CA ILE A 503 -12.08 28.49 -4.43
C ILE A 503 -11.66 27.38 -5.41
N GLN A 504 -11.94 26.12 -5.07
CA GLN A 504 -11.61 24.96 -5.92
C GLN A 504 -12.36 25.00 -7.25
N TYR A 505 -13.58 25.54 -7.27
CA TYR A 505 -14.31 25.76 -8.51
C TYR A 505 -13.57 26.76 -9.42
N ILE A 506 -13.11 27.90 -8.89
CA ILE A 506 -12.30 28.87 -9.66
C ILE A 506 -11.02 28.22 -10.18
N MET A 507 -10.30 27.51 -9.31
CA MET A 507 -9.06 26.81 -9.68
C MET A 507 -9.28 25.87 -10.87
N LYS A 508 -10.33 25.06 -10.80
CA LYS A 508 -10.67 24.11 -11.86
C LYS A 508 -11.07 24.82 -13.15
N ASP A 509 -11.94 25.84 -13.07
CA ASP A 509 -12.44 26.57 -14.25
C ASP A 509 -11.28 27.29 -14.99
N LEU A 510 -10.32 27.85 -14.25
CA LEU A 510 -9.11 28.46 -14.81
C LEU A 510 -8.09 27.46 -15.38
N GLN A 511 -7.93 26.29 -14.73
CA GLN A 511 -6.99 25.25 -15.20
C GLN A 511 -7.49 24.50 -16.44
N THR A 512 -8.81 24.31 -16.58
CA THR A 512 -9.43 23.55 -17.68
C THR A 512 -9.18 24.20 -19.06
N GLU A 513 -8.94 25.52 -19.11
CA GLU A 513 -8.61 26.24 -20.37
C GLU A 513 -7.12 26.20 -20.76
N ARG A 514 -6.20 25.87 -19.83
CA ARG A 514 -4.75 25.83 -20.10
C ARG A 514 -4.13 24.43 -20.21
N SER A 515 -4.91 23.35 -20.12
CA SER A 515 -4.52 22.00 -20.58
C SER A 515 -4.23 21.87 -22.09
N LYS A 516 -3.91 22.98 -22.77
CA LYS A 516 -3.29 23.04 -24.10
C LYS A 516 -1.87 23.64 -24.13
N LYS A 517 -1.22 23.95 -23.00
CA LYS A 517 0.22 24.31 -22.99
C LYS A 517 0.93 23.89 -21.70
N THR A 518 1.60 22.74 -21.81
CA THR A 518 2.81 22.25 -21.10
C THR A 518 3.11 22.76 -19.70
N LEU A 519 3.05 21.83 -18.73
CA LEU A 519 3.79 21.88 -17.47
C LEU A 519 5.20 21.32 -17.69
N ASP A 520 6.23 22.10 -17.33
CA ASP A 520 7.42 21.57 -16.67
C ASP A 520 8.09 22.68 -15.85
N ASP A 521 8.79 22.23 -14.81
CA ASP A 521 9.69 22.96 -13.91
C ASP A 521 9.11 23.90 -12.85
N SER A 522 8.89 23.35 -11.64
CA SER A 522 9.09 24.13 -10.41
C SER A 522 9.46 23.25 -9.22
N TYR A 523 10.74 23.21 -8.84
CA TYR A 523 11.17 22.72 -7.51
C TYR A 523 12.64 23.09 -7.23
N SER A 524 12.95 24.37 -6.95
CA SER A 524 14.30 24.74 -6.49
C SER A 524 14.47 26.13 -5.85
N THR A 525 13.61 26.61 -4.94
CA THR A 525 13.95 27.90 -4.27
C THR A 525 13.29 28.14 -2.91
N TYR A 526 13.50 27.30 -1.89
CA TYR A 526 13.02 27.64 -0.54
C TYR A 526 13.87 27.03 0.59
N LEU A 527 14.77 27.82 1.23
CA LEU A 527 15.15 27.61 2.64
C LEU A 527 15.92 28.72 3.41
N ASN A 528 15.94 30.00 3.03
CA ASN A 528 16.75 30.99 3.78
C ASN A 528 15.99 32.00 4.67
N GLU A 529 14.66 31.94 4.78
CA GLU A 529 13.90 33.00 5.50
C GLU A 529 13.17 32.55 6.78
N SER A 530 13.42 31.32 7.25
CA SER A 530 12.67 30.77 8.40
C SER A 530 13.23 31.15 9.78
N GLN A 531 14.30 31.95 9.87
CA GLN A 531 14.91 32.34 11.15
C GLN A 531 14.74 33.84 11.53
N GLU A 532 14.28 34.69 10.62
CA GLU A 532 14.05 36.12 10.91
C GLU A 532 12.60 36.47 11.28
N ILE A 533 11.64 35.62 10.93
CA ILE A 533 10.20 35.93 11.05
C ILE A 533 9.66 35.73 12.48
N GLU A 534 10.34 34.96 13.35
CA GLU A 534 9.94 34.81 14.76
C GLU A 534 10.22 36.05 15.63
N LYS A 535 10.99 37.03 15.14
CA LYS A 535 11.33 38.26 15.90
C LYS A 535 10.50 39.49 15.54
N GLN A 536 9.70 39.44 14.47
CA GLN A 536 8.77 40.52 14.12
C GLN A 536 7.34 40.00 14.26
N PHE A 537 6.45 40.82 14.81
CA PHE A 537 5.03 40.56 15.08
C PHE A 537 4.68 39.98 16.46
N SER A 538 4.97 40.78 17.48
CA SER A 538 3.99 41.04 18.54
C SER A 538 3.31 42.37 18.23
N GLN A 539 2.15 42.33 17.56
CA GLN A 539 1.10 43.37 17.45
C GLN A 539 0.38 43.24 16.09
N ASN A 540 -0.84 42.70 16.07
CA ASN A 540 -2.05 43.48 15.73
C ASN A 540 -3.30 42.64 15.45
N GLN A 541 -4.36 43.11 16.12
CA GLN A 541 -5.74 43.35 15.67
C GLN A 541 -6.58 42.21 15.08
N ASN A 542 -7.62 41.87 15.84
CA ASN A 542 -8.83 41.21 15.41
C ASN A 542 -9.53 42.05 14.33
N ILE A 543 -9.66 41.50 13.13
CA ILE A 543 -10.68 41.92 12.17
C ILE A 543 -11.79 40.88 12.26
N ALA A 544 -12.95 41.29 12.78
CA ALA A 544 -14.15 40.48 12.77
C ALA A 544 -14.81 40.63 11.39
N ILE A 545 -14.75 39.58 10.57
CA ILE A 545 -15.53 39.48 9.33
C ILE A 545 -16.93 39.00 9.72
N ASP A 546 -17.96 39.70 9.25
CA ASP A 546 -19.34 39.32 9.49
C ASP A 546 -19.65 38.01 8.76
N ILE A 547 -20.05 36.99 9.53
CA ILE A 547 -20.34 35.65 9.00
C ILE A 547 -21.54 35.72 8.03
N ASP A 548 -22.47 36.65 8.26
CA ASP A 548 -23.69 36.78 7.47
C ASP A 548 -23.42 37.28 6.03
N GLU A 549 -22.41 38.13 5.80
CA GLU A 549 -22.01 38.60 4.46
C GLU A 549 -21.46 37.47 3.58
N VAL A 550 -20.69 36.53 4.14
CA VAL A 550 -20.09 35.42 3.37
C VAL A 550 -21.12 34.34 3.04
N SER A 551 -22.08 34.07 3.92
CA SER A 551 -23.19 33.14 3.66
C SER A 551 -24.23 33.66 2.67
N GLN A 552 -24.38 34.98 2.51
CA GLN A 552 -25.29 35.57 1.51
C GLN A 552 -24.81 35.41 0.06
N LEU A 553 -23.53 35.07 -0.15
CA LEU A 553 -22.92 34.86 -1.47
C LEU A 553 -23.10 33.43 -2.01
N ALA A 554 -24.23 32.75 -1.77
CA ALA A 554 -24.39 31.30 -1.94
C ALA A 554 -24.49 30.75 -3.39
N GLY A 555 -23.95 31.42 -4.41
CA GLY A 555 -23.90 30.91 -5.79
C GLY A 555 -22.55 30.26 -6.15
N PRO A 556 -22.45 29.28 -7.08
CA PRO A 556 -21.16 28.90 -7.65
C PRO A 556 -20.48 30.13 -8.27
N TYR A 557 -19.15 30.18 -8.31
CA TYR A 557 -18.49 31.15 -9.17
C TYR A 557 -18.88 30.86 -10.62
N THR A 558 -19.11 31.91 -11.40
CA THR A 558 -19.16 31.81 -12.85
C THR A 558 -18.20 32.85 -13.36
N LEU A 559 -17.02 32.41 -13.81
CA LEU A 559 -16.03 33.31 -14.39
C LEU A 559 -16.52 33.74 -15.76
N SER A 560 -16.48 35.05 -16.02
CA SER A 560 -16.67 35.55 -17.39
C SER A 560 -15.46 35.19 -18.26
N GLU A 561 -15.63 35.09 -19.59
CA GLU A 561 -14.53 34.83 -20.54
C GLU A 561 -13.37 35.83 -20.38
N LYS A 562 -13.67 37.08 -20.02
CA LYS A 562 -12.67 38.11 -19.72
C LYS A 562 -11.85 37.80 -18.45
N GLU A 563 -12.48 37.23 -17.43
CA GLU A 563 -11.81 36.84 -16.18
C GLU A 563 -10.96 35.58 -16.36
N LYS A 564 -11.40 34.64 -17.19
CA LYS A 564 -10.61 33.46 -17.51
C LYS A 564 -9.30 33.78 -18.24
N LEU A 565 -9.30 34.85 -19.04
CA LEU A 565 -8.12 35.37 -19.72
C LEU A 565 -7.25 36.31 -18.86
N ASN A 566 -7.63 36.57 -17.60
CA ASN A 566 -6.88 37.46 -16.70
C ASN A 566 -5.65 36.77 -16.12
N GLU A 567 -4.45 37.12 -16.63
CA GLU A 567 -3.19 36.53 -16.18
C GLU A 567 -2.86 36.80 -14.70
N ASN A 568 -3.29 37.92 -14.14
CA ASN A 568 -3.02 38.25 -12.74
C ASN A 568 -3.87 37.37 -11.81
N LEU A 569 -5.14 37.16 -12.16
CA LEU A 569 -6.02 36.24 -11.44
C LEU A 569 -5.48 34.80 -11.49
N LEU A 570 -5.02 34.35 -12.66
CA LEU A 570 -4.42 33.02 -12.81
C LEU A 570 -3.13 32.87 -11.99
N LYS A 571 -2.22 33.85 -12.05
CA LYS A 571 -0.98 33.84 -11.24
C LYS A 571 -1.30 33.82 -9.75
N PHE A 572 -2.29 34.59 -9.30
CA PHE A 572 -2.72 34.61 -7.91
C PHE A 572 -3.26 33.23 -7.48
N VAL A 573 -4.16 32.65 -8.26
CA VAL A 573 -4.76 31.33 -7.98
C VAL A 573 -3.70 30.22 -7.95
N ASN A 574 -2.71 30.26 -8.85
CA ASN A 574 -1.59 29.31 -8.82
C ASN A 574 -0.74 29.46 -7.55
N LYS A 575 -0.43 30.69 -7.11
CA LYS A 575 0.28 30.91 -5.84
C LYS A 575 -0.51 30.43 -4.63
N VAL A 576 -1.84 30.59 -4.64
CA VAL A 576 -2.73 30.05 -3.60
C VAL A 576 -2.69 28.52 -3.61
N TYR A 577 -2.76 27.90 -4.79
CA TYR A 577 -2.64 26.45 -4.95
C TYR A 577 -1.30 25.94 -4.40
N GLU A 578 -0.18 26.55 -4.79
CA GLU A 578 1.16 26.24 -4.27
C GLU A 578 1.22 26.38 -2.74
N CYS A 579 0.56 27.39 -2.17
CA CYS A 579 0.48 27.53 -0.72
C CYS A 579 -0.30 26.36 -0.09
N PHE A 580 -1.48 25.99 -0.61
CA PHE A 580 -2.26 24.85 -0.11
C PHE A 580 -1.52 23.52 -0.26
N GLU A 581 -0.78 23.31 -1.34
CA GLU A 581 0.10 22.16 -1.51
C GLU A 581 1.24 22.14 -0.49
N SER A 582 1.77 23.31 -0.13
CA SER A 582 2.84 23.39 0.87
C SER A 582 2.39 23.09 2.31
N PHE A 583 1.07 23.05 2.59
CA PHE A 583 0.51 22.62 3.89
C PHE A 583 0.51 21.09 4.00
N GLU A 584 1.69 20.47 4.07
CA GLU A 584 1.85 19.01 4.17
C GLU A 584 1.95 18.50 5.59
N THR A 585 1.34 17.34 5.82
CA THR A 585 1.33 16.61 7.09
C THR A 585 1.28 15.13 6.79
N ALA A 586 2.26 14.37 7.29
CA ALA A 586 2.28 12.92 7.22
C ALA A 586 1.84 12.32 5.88
N SER A 587 2.41 12.78 4.77
CA SER A 587 2.09 12.35 3.39
C SER A 587 0.81 12.93 2.79
N MET A 588 0.21 14.00 3.34
CA MET A 588 -1.01 14.60 2.80
C MET A 588 -0.92 16.13 2.85
N THR A 589 -1.25 16.80 1.75
CA THR A 589 -1.34 18.26 1.69
C THR A 589 -2.76 18.73 2.02
N LEU A 590 -2.92 20.00 2.41
CA LEU A 590 -4.24 20.58 2.59
C LEU A 590 -5.03 20.59 1.27
N ASN A 591 -4.33 20.75 0.14
CA ASN A 591 -4.97 20.65 -1.17
C ASN A 591 -5.47 19.23 -1.48
N ASP A 592 -4.72 18.19 -1.10
CA ASP A 592 -5.19 16.80 -1.26
C ASP A 592 -6.50 16.55 -0.52
N VAL A 593 -6.65 17.08 0.71
CA VAL A 593 -7.89 16.96 1.49
C VAL A 593 -9.10 17.47 0.69
N PHE A 594 -8.89 18.53 -0.08
CA PHE A 594 -9.94 19.20 -0.85
C PHE A 594 -10.19 18.62 -2.24
N THR A 595 -9.20 17.96 -2.83
CA THR A 595 -9.23 17.58 -4.25
C THR A 595 -9.15 16.07 -4.48
N ALA A 596 -8.44 15.32 -3.62
CA ALA A 596 -8.21 13.89 -3.81
C ALA A 596 -9.37 13.02 -3.31
N PHE A 597 -10.28 13.56 -2.49
CA PHE A 597 -11.35 12.81 -1.83
C PHE A 597 -12.75 13.28 -2.24
N LYS A 598 -13.73 12.36 -2.20
CA LYS A 598 -15.15 12.66 -2.44
C LYS A 598 -15.64 13.69 -1.42
N GLU A 599 -16.50 14.63 -1.82
CA GLU A 599 -17.06 15.67 -0.94
C GLU A 599 -17.61 15.11 0.39
N SER A 600 -18.26 13.94 0.36
CA SER A 600 -18.80 13.28 1.55
C SER A 600 -17.75 12.76 2.54
N GLN A 601 -16.48 12.66 2.12
CA GLN A 601 -15.35 12.16 2.91
C GLN A 601 -14.41 13.29 3.36
N GLN A 602 -14.41 14.44 2.68
CA GLN A 602 -13.45 15.53 2.92
C GLN A 602 -13.46 16.02 4.37
N TYR A 603 -14.62 16.05 5.01
CA TYR A 603 -14.73 16.37 6.43
C TYR A 603 -13.93 15.38 7.29
N GLU A 604 -14.20 14.07 7.19
CA GLU A 604 -13.48 13.04 7.97
C GLU A 604 -11.97 13.04 7.66
N VAL A 605 -11.59 13.20 6.39
CA VAL A 605 -10.18 13.29 5.98
C VAL A 605 -9.50 14.52 6.58
N PHE A 606 -10.17 15.67 6.59
CA PHE A 606 -9.62 16.88 7.20
C PHE A 606 -9.44 16.73 8.71
N LEU A 607 -10.35 16.03 9.37
CA LEU A 607 -10.20 15.72 10.79
C LEU A 607 -8.97 14.81 11.01
N ASP A 608 -8.78 13.79 10.17
CA ASP A 608 -7.60 12.92 10.25
C ASP A 608 -6.29 13.64 9.85
N TYR A 609 -6.36 14.61 8.94
CA TYR A 609 -5.27 15.54 8.58
C TYR A 609 -4.81 16.31 9.83
N LEU A 610 -5.74 16.89 10.57
CA LEU A 610 -5.46 17.66 11.78
C LEU A 610 -4.85 16.79 12.91
N LEU A 611 -5.32 15.55 13.09
CA LEU A 611 -4.67 14.61 14.01
C LEU A 611 -3.28 14.18 13.53
N SER A 612 -3.10 14.07 12.22
CA SER A 612 -1.79 13.73 11.63
C SER A 612 -0.75 14.83 11.89
N ILE A 613 -1.13 16.11 11.84
CA ILE A 613 -0.26 17.22 12.28
C ILE A 613 0.22 17.00 13.71
N PHE A 614 -0.73 16.67 14.59
CA PHE A 614 -0.48 16.56 16.02
C PHE A 614 0.40 15.36 16.35
N PHE A 615 0.11 14.19 15.78
CA PHE A 615 0.80 12.95 16.12
C PHE A 615 2.02 12.65 15.23
N TRP A 616 1.87 12.70 13.92
CA TRP A 616 2.91 12.30 12.97
C TRP A 616 3.80 13.48 12.53
N GLY A 617 3.23 14.68 12.43
CA GLY A 617 3.95 15.87 11.97
C GLY A 617 4.15 15.90 10.45
N SER A 618 5.22 16.54 9.99
CA SER A 618 5.53 16.77 8.57
C SER A 618 6.80 16.01 8.20
N TYR A 619 6.77 15.33 7.05
CA TYR A 619 7.87 14.49 6.58
C TYR A 619 8.72 15.17 5.52
N LEU A 620 8.21 16.25 4.92
CA LEU A 620 9.05 17.17 4.18
C LEU A 620 9.98 17.84 5.21
N PRO A 621 11.23 17.41 5.36
CA PRO A 621 12.33 18.02 4.63
C PRO A 621 13.45 16.98 4.40
N LEU A 622 13.09 15.80 3.88
CA LEU A 622 14.03 14.69 3.65
C LEU A 622 15.34 15.11 2.95
N LYS A 623 15.32 16.19 2.16
CA LYS A 623 16.50 16.74 1.49
C LYS A 623 17.44 17.57 2.38
N ASN A 624 16.94 18.28 3.42
CA ASN A 624 17.71 19.33 4.11
C ASN A 624 17.88 19.14 5.63
N ILE A 625 17.18 18.19 6.25
CA ILE A 625 17.48 17.79 7.64
C ILE A 625 18.38 16.57 7.61
N SER A 626 19.50 16.64 8.34
CA SER A 626 20.37 15.48 8.54
C SER A 626 19.53 14.29 9.01
N LYS A 627 19.55 13.20 8.23
CA LYS A 627 18.79 11.96 8.50
C LYS A 627 18.97 11.47 9.94
N LYS A 628 20.14 11.70 10.55
CA LYS A 628 20.49 11.39 11.95
C LYS A 628 19.69 12.17 13.01
N LYS A 629 18.99 13.25 12.63
CA LYS A 629 18.19 14.10 13.52
C LYS A 629 16.68 13.92 13.32
N MET A 630 16.24 13.08 12.38
CA MET A 630 14.83 12.92 12.06
C MET A 630 14.15 12.02 13.09
N ASN A 631 13.15 12.56 13.80
CA ASN A 631 12.27 11.83 14.70
C ASN A 631 10.91 12.53 14.76
N THR A 632 9.90 11.84 15.31
CA THR A 632 8.50 12.32 15.38
C THR A 632 8.38 13.72 15.97
N VAL A 633 9.16 14.05 17.01
CA VAL A 633 9.13 15.37 17.65
C VAL A 633 9.63 16.47 16.71
N VAL A 634 10.69 16.19 15.96
CA VAL A 634 11.21 17.12 14.94
C VAL A 634 10.17 17.29 13.83
N CYS A 635 9.55 16.21 13.36
CA CYS A 635 8.49 16.26 12.35
C CYS A 635 7.29 17.08 12.81
N GLN A 636 6.84 16.94 14.06
CA GLN A 636 5.74 17.72 14.65
C GLN A 636 6.08 19.21 14.70
N LYS A 637 7.28 19.58 15.18
CA LYS A 637 7.73 20.98 15.23
C LYS A 637 7.78 21.61 13.84
N LEU A 638 8.27 20.87 12.85
CA LEU A 638 8.31 21.32 11.46
C LEU A 638 6.92 21.51 10.88
N ALA A 639 6.00 20.57 11.10
CA ALA A 639 4.61 20.70 10.68
C ALA A 639 4.00 21.97 11.25
N PHE A 640 4.17 22.20 12.55
CA PHE A 640 3.59 23.36 13.21
C PHE A 640 4.20 24.69 12.74
N ALA A 641 5.52 24.73 12.53
CA ALA A 641 6.22 25.89 11.98
C ALA A 641 5.77 26.19 10.54
N ARG A 642 5.57 25.17 9.71
CA ARG A 642 5.05 25.33 8.34
C ARG A 642 3.60 25.72 8.30
N PHE A 643 2.77 25.10 9.13
CA PHE A 643 1.38 25.49 9.29
C PHE A 643 1.29 26.99 9.59
N THR A 644 2.16 27.49 10.48
CA THR A 644 2.26 28.92 10.78
C THR A 644 2.80 29.74 9.60
N SER A 645 3.88 29.30 8.96
CA SER A 645 4.51 30.01 7.84
C SER A 645 3.60 30.13 6.63
N ASN A 646 2.89 29.08 6.26
CA ASN A 646 2.01 29.07 5.09
C ASN A 646 0.75 29.92 5.32
N ILE A 647 0.22 29.97 6.55
CA ILE A 647 -0.82 30.94 6.93
C ILE A 647 -0.31 32.36 6.62
N ASN A 648 0.90 32.69 7.09
CA ASN A 648 1.47 34.03 6.87
C ASN A 648 1.73 34.33 5.39
N LYS A 649 2.18 33.35 4.59
CA LYS A 649 2.39 33.50 3.14
C LYS A 649 1.09 33.86 2.42
N ILE A 650 0.00 33.14 2.71
CA ILE A 650 -1.30 33.43 2.11
C ILE A 650 -1.78 34.83 2.52
N GLU A 651 -1.58 35.24 3.78
CA GLU A 651 -1.93 36.61 4.20
C GLU A 651 -1.16 37.68 3.43
N THR A 652 0.13 37.48 3.22
CA THR A 652 0.95 38.40 2.41
C THR A 652 0.49 38.41 0.94
N LEU A 653 0.14 37.24 0.39
CA LEU A 653 -0.42 37.15 -0.97
C LEU A 653 -1.74 37.93 -1.09
N ILE A 654 -2.66 37.75 -0.13
CA ILE A 654 -3.92 38.49 -0.09
C ILE A 654 -3.64 40.00 -0.03
N LYS A 655 -2.77 40.46 0.89
CA LYS A 655 -2.46 41.89 1.04
C LYS A 655 -1.86 42.51 -0.23
N ASN A 656 -0.98 41.78 -0.92
CA ASN A 656 -0.30 42.29 -2.10
C ASN A 656 -1.21 42.36 -3.34
N GLU A 657 -2.16 41.43 -3.46
CA GLU A 657 -2.98 41.27 -4.67
C GLU A 657 -4.40 41.86 -4.51
N LYS A 658 -4.77 42.30 -3.29
CA LYS A 658 -6.11 42.85 -2.99
C LYS A 658 -6.54 44.01 -3.89
N ASN A 659 -5.59 44.85 -4.30
CA ASN A 659 -5.82 46.01 -5.17
C ASN A 659 -5.59 45.71 -6.66
N ASN A 660 -5.12 44.50 -7.01
CA ASN A 660 -4.84 44.10 -8.39
C ASN A 660 -5.95 43.22 -8.99
N LEU A 661 -6.90 42.77 -8.15
CA LEU A 661 -7.97 41.84 -8.49
C LEU A 661 -9.35 42.52 -8.42
N ASP A 662 -9.50 43.64 -9.13
CA ASP A 662 -10.70 44.51 -9.16
C ASP A 662 -11.91 43.92 -9.91
N THR A 663 -12.04 42.59 -9.98
CA THR A 663 -13.25 41.94 -10.51
C THR A 663 -14.13 41.44 -9.37
N ASN A 664 -15.45 41.39 -9.57
CA ASN A 664 -16.39 40.89 -8.57
C ASN A 664 -16.02 39.47 -8.08
N ASN A 665 -15.53 38.61 -8.97
CA ASN A 665 -15.08 37.27 -8.59
C ASN A 665 -13.70 37.28 -7.90
N GLY A 666 -12.79 38.20 -8.25
CA GLY A 666 -11.51 38.40 -7.58
C GLY A 666 -11.66 38.88 -6.14
N ILE A 667 -12.52 39.87 -5.91
CA ILE A 667 -12.88 40.37 -4.57
C ILE A 667 -13.47 39.24 -3.72
N ARG A 668 -14.39 38.47 -4.30
CA ARG A 668 -15.04 37.36 -3.61
C ARG A 668 -14.07 36.21 -3.30
N LEU A 669 -13.10 35.93 -4.18
CA LEU A 669 -12.01 34.97 -3.94
C LEU A 669 -11.14 35.40 -2.75
N ILE A 670 -10.83 36.69 -2.66
CA ILE A 670 -10.10 37.25 -1.51
C ILE A 670 -10.91 37.07 -0.22
N GLN A 671 -12.22 37.35 -0.22
CA GLN A 671 -13.07 37.15 0.95
C GLN A 671 -13.10 35.69 1.43
N ASP A 672 -13.22 34.73 0.50
CA ASP A 672 -13.19 33.29 0.83
C ASP A 672 -11.83 32.87 1.38
N LEU A 673 -10.73 33.42 0.86
CA LEU A 673 -9.37 33.18 1.37
C LEU A 673 -9.15 33.79 2.76
N GLU A 674 -9.63 35.02 2.98
CA GLU A 674 -9.59 35.69 4.29
C GLU A 674 -10.34 34.85 5.35
N LEU A 675 -11.51 34.30 5.00
CA LEU A 675 -12.27 33.39 5.87
C LEU A 675 -11.49 32.09 6.16
N ILE A 676 -10.96 31.42 5.14
CA ILE A 676 -10.15 30.19 5.32
C ILE A 676 -8.97 30.46 6.26
N ILE A 677 -8.28 31.58 6.07
CA ILE A 677 -7.13 31.96 6.90
C ILE A 677 -7.54 32.25 8.34
N GLN A 678 -8.65 32.94 8.54
CA GLN A 678 -9.19 33.18 9.88
C GLN A 678 -9.45 31.85 10.62
N ARG A 679 -10.03 30.86 9.92
CA ARG A 679 -10.28 29.52 10.49
C ARG A 679 -8.98 28.75 10.74
N LEU A 680 -8.02 28.79 9.82
CA LEU A 680 -6.68 28.17 10.00
C LEU A 680 -5.94 28.78 11.20
N LYS A 681 -6.03 30.10 11.42
CA LYS A 681 -5.47 30.77 12.59
C LYS A 681 -6.13 30.33 13.88
N LEU A 682 -7.47 30.23 13.91
CA LEU A 682 -8.19 29.76 15.08
C LEU A 682 -7.76 28.33 15.46
N MET A 683 -7.68 27.43 14.47
CA MET A 683 -7.15 26.09 14.66
C MET A 683 -5.72 26.11 15.20
N ARG A 684 -4.82 26.93 14.64
CA ARG A 684 -3.43 27.09 15.11
C ARG A 684 -3.37 27.45 16.59
N GLU A 685 -4.15 28.45 17.01
CA GLU A 685 -4.14 28.91 18.41
C GLU A 685 -4.74 27.86 19.35
N ASN A 686 -5.78 27.15 18.91
CA ASN A 686 -6.34 26.04 19.68
C ASN A 686 -5.34 24.87 19.81
N PHE A 687 -4.61 24.51 18.74
CA PHE A 687 -3.50 23.56 18.84
C PHE A 687 -2.42 24.00 19.84
N LYS A 688 -2.00 25.28 19.82
CA LYS A 688 -1.02 25.79 20.79
C LYS A 688 -1.52 25.67 22.22
N LYS A 689 -2.79 26.00 22.47
CA LYS A 689 -3.40 25.88 23.80
C LYS A 689 -3.40 24.43 24.27
N THR A 690 -3.81 23.49 23.42
CA THR A 690 -3.83 22.07 23.76
C THR A 690 -2.43 21.52 24.03
N MET A 691 -1.45 21.87 23.20
CA MET A 691 -0.04 21.51 23.43
C MET A 691 0.52 22.11 24.74
N ARG A 692 0.12 23.34 25.11
CA ARG A 692 0.56 24.01 26.35
C ARG A 692 -0.08 23.43 27.61
N ASN A 693 -1.39 23.17 27.58
CA ASN A 693 -2.13 22.62 28.73
C ASN A 693 -1.68 21.18 29.05
N GLN A 694 -1.20 20.43 28.05
CA GLN A 694 -0.59 19.11 28.26
C GLN A 694 0.72 19.16 29.03
N HIS A 695 1.49 20.25 28.96
CA HIS A 695 2.73 20.41 29.74
C HIS A 695 2.50 20.60 31.25
N GLN A 696 1.25 20.79 31.70
CA GLN A 696 0.91 21.09 33.10
C GLN A 696 0.31 19.91 33.88
N HIS A 697 0.10 18.74 33.26
CA HIS A 697 -0.38 17.55 33.98
C HIS A 697 0.76 16.55 34.22
N PRO A 698 1.27 16.41 35.47
CA PRO A 698 2.13 15.30 35.84
C PRO A 698 1.28 14.05 36.08
N SER A 699 1.73 12.94 35.53
CA SER A 699 1.33 11.61 35.95
C SER A 699 1.75 11.35 37.40
N ASN A 700 0.86 10.69 38.15
CA ASN A 700 0.97 10.15 39.51
C ASN A 700 0.75 11.13 40.69
N GLN A 701 -0.41 10.96 41.31
CA GLN A 701 -0.62 11.22 42.73
C GLN A 701 0.29 10.29 43.56
N SER A 702 1.33 10.84 44.19
CA SER A 702 1.84 10.34 45.47
C SER A 702 2.79 11.33 46.15
N ILE A 703 2.36 11.77 47.34
CA ILE A 703 3.13 12.21 48.51
C ILE A 703 3.58 13.69 48.55
N GLN A 704 3.14 14.32 49.64
CA GLN A 704 3.40 15.67 50.12
C GLN A 704 4.90 15.98 50.27
N ASN A 705 5.31 17.21 49.92
CA ASN A 705 6.09 18.12 50.78
C ASN A 705 6.33 19.49 50.09
N GLU A 706 6.49 20.51 50.92
CA GLU A 706 6.50 21.98 50.74
C GLU A 706 7.26 22.61 49.54
N PRO A 707 6.94 23.88 49.17
CA PRO A 707 7.48 24.53 47.98
C PRO A 707 8.88 25.11 48.24
N LYS A 708 9.82 24.80 47.36
CA LYS A 708 11.03 25.61 47.16
C LYS A 708 10.93 26.30 45.80
N GLU A 709 10.88 27.62 45.86
CA GLU A 709 11.05 28.51 44.72
C GLU A 709 12.45 28.35 44.09
N ASN A 710 12.50 28.62 42.78
CA ASN A 710 13.65 28.66 41.89
C ASN A 710 14.09 27.34 41.25
N GLU A 711 13.37 26.93 40.20
CA GLU A 711 13.96 26.23 39.05
C GLU A 711 13.04 26.34 37.80
N GLU A 712 12.90 27.54 37.24
CA GLU A 712 12.48 27.69 35.83
C GLU A 712 13.67 27.29 34.93
N LYS A 713 13.84 26.00 34.64
CA LYS A 713 14.59 25.51 33.47
C LYS A 713 14.39 24.00 33.25
N LYS A 714 13.92 23.65 32.05
CA LYS A 714 13.81 22.29 31.44
C LYS A 714 12.63 21.40 31.89
N SER A 715 11.39 21.73 31.49
CA SER A 715 10.26 20.77 31.59
C SER A 715 9.66 20.30 30.24
N THR A 716 10.24 20.67 29.09
CA THR A 716 9.65 20.40 27.76
C THR A 716 9.85 18.99 27.18
N SER A 717 10.36 17.98 27.93
CA SER A 717 10.78 16.70 27.32
C SER A 717 10.00 15.42 27.71
N LYS A 718 9.18 15.38 28.76
CA LYS A 718 8.69 14.08 29.29
C LYS A 718 7.48 13.45 28.56
N ILE A 719 6.56 14.23 28.00
CA ILE A 719 5.32 13.69 27.38
C ILE A 719 5.51 13.31 25.90
N ASN A 720 6.42 13.99 25.19
CA ASN A 720 6.75 13.60 23.81
C ASN A 720 7.46 12.24 23.74
N GLU A 721 8.12 11.80 24.81
CA GLU A 721 8.71 10.47 24.89
C GLU A 721 7.66 9.36 25.12
N SER A 722 6.59 9.61 25.89
CA SER A 722 5.54 8.61 26.14
C SER A 722 4.72 8.32 24.88
N LEU A 723 4.33 9.35 24.12
CA LEU A 723 3.62 9.19 22.85
C LEU A 723 4.45 8.50 21.76
N LYS A 724 5.78 8.71 21.79
CA LYS A 724 6.71 8.10 20.83
C LYS A 724 6.67 6.58 20.86
N ILE A 725 6.54 5.99 22.05
CA ILE A 725 6.45 4.53 22.20
C ILE A 725 5.22 4.00 21.48
N TYR A 726 4.10 4.71 21.50
CA TYR A 726 2.86 4.26 20.85
C TYR A 726 2.88 4.47 19.33
N LEU A 727 3.36 5.62 18.86
CA LEU A 727 3.38 5.98 17.43
C LEU A 727 4.45 5.21 16.63
N GLY A 728 5.67 5.10 17.17
CA GLY A 728 6.81 4.66 16.38
C GLY A 728 7.25 5.69 15.32
N SER A 729 7.87 5.17 14.26
CA SER A 729 8.33 5.93 13.10
C SER A 729 7.37 5.75 11.93
N PHE A 730 7.29 6.73 11.04
CA PHE A 730 6.45 6.63 9.85
C PHE A 730 7.22 7.01 8.60
N ILE A 731 6.95 6.29 7.51
CA ILE A 731 7.59 6.46 6.22
C ILE A 731 6.49 6.73 5.19
N PRO A 732 6.37 7.97 4.67
CA PRO A 732 5.50 8.24 3.55
C PRO A 732 6.08 7.57 2.30
N LEU A 733 5.24 6.87 1.55
CA LEU A 733 5.58 6.23 0.29
C LEU A 733 4.99 6.98 -0.90
N GLY A 734 5.62 6.87 -2.07
CA GLY A 734 5.12 7.39 -3.35
C GLY A 734 5.08 6.37 -4.48
N CYS A 735 5.00 5.06 -4.17
CA CYS A 735 5.09 3.96 -5.11
C CYS A 735 3.75 3.24 -5.39
N GLY A 736 2.70 3.50 -4.63
CA GLY A 736 1.41 2.78 -4.67
C GLY A 736 1.44 1.46 -3.89
N HIS A 737 0.35 0.68 -3.97
CA HIS A 737 0.19 -0.50 -3.11
C HIS A 737 1.24 -1.59 -3.36
N ASN A 738 1.58 -1.82 -4.63
CA ASN A 738 2.51 -2.88 -5.05
C ASN A 738 3.80 -2.31 -5.65
N GLY A 739 4.07 -1.01 -5.44
CA GLY A 739 5.25 -0.37 -6.01
C GLY A 739 6.49 -0.48 -5.13
N ASN A 740 7.61 -0.21 -5.77
CA ASN A 740 8.93 -0.38 -5.18
C ASN A 740 9.32 0.86 -4.41
N LEU A 741 10.01 0.67 -3.28
CA LEU A 741 10.60 1.78 -2.55
C LEU A 741 11.65 2.49 -3.42
N ASN A 742 11.57 3.82 -3.50
CA ASN A 742 12.62 4.62 -4.11
C ASN A 742 13.86 4.69 -3.21
N SER A 743 14.98 5.19 -3.75
CA SER A 743 16.25 5.24 -3.01
C SER A 743 16.16 6.00 -1.68
N THR A 744 15.37 7.08 -1.63
CA THR A 744 15.20 7.87 -0.40
C THR A 744 14.39 7.10 0.65
N GLU A 745 13.33 6.42 0.24
CA GLU A 745 12.50 5.58 1.12
C GLU A 745 13.31 4.41 1.68
N VAL A 746 14.13 3.75 0.85
CA VAL A 746 15.06 2.69 1.26
C VAL A 746 16.06 3.20 2.30
N GLU A 747 16.67 4.37 2.06
CA GLU A 747 17.62 4.97 3.01
C GLU A 747 16.97 5.34 4.36
N VAL A 748 15.72 5.79 4.35
CA VAL A 748 14.95 6.08 5.58
C VAL A 748 14.63 4.79 6.33
N LEU A 749 14.21 3.74 5.60
CA LEU A 749 13.97 2.42 6.19
C LEU A 749 15.25 1.88 6.84
N ASP A 750 16.40 1.99 6.17
CA ASP A 750 17.69 1.54 6.69
C ASP A 750 18.12 2.30 7.94
N PHE A 751 17.89 3.62 7.96
CA PHE A 751 18.12 4.42 9.15
C PHE A 751 17.33 3.88 10.35
N HIS A 752 16.04 3.58 10.16
CA HIS A 752 15.20 3.05 11.22
C HIS A 752 15.56 1.60 11.61
N MET A 753 15.97 0.76 10.66
CA MET A 753 16.52 -0.58 10.92
C MET A 753 17.76 -0.51 11.81
N SER A 754 18.62 0.49 11.58
CA SER A 754 19.79 0.74 12.43
C SER A 754 19.41 1.22 13.83
N GLN A 755 18.43 2.14 13.94
CA GLN A 755 17.92 2.60 15.25
C GLN A 755 17.28 1.46 16.06
N ALA A 756 16.69 0.47 15.39
CA ALA A 756 16.14 -0.73 16.02
C ALA A 756 17.23 -1.74 16.44
N GLY A 757 18.51 -1.48 16.15
CA GLY A 757 19.64 -2.35 16.46
C GLY A 757 19.73 -3.60 15.58
N VAL A 758 19.00 -3.61 14.46
CA VAL A 758 18.95 -4.75 13.52
C VAL A 758 20.11 -4.70 12.53
N VAL A 759 20.44 -3.51 12.03
CA VAL A 759 21.56 -3.31 11.09
C VAL A 759 22.67 -2.50 11.77
N LYS A 760 23.91 -2.98 11.67
CA LYS A 760 25.11 -2.21 12.08
C LYS A 760 25.62 -1.46 10.84
N TYR A 761 25.61 -0.13 10.91
CA TYR A 761 26.28 0.74 9.93
C TYR A 761 27.73 0.98 10.30
#